data_AF-A0A918CUK2-F1
#
_entry.id   AF-A0A918CUK2-F1
#
_cell.length_a   1.000
_cell.length_b   1.000
_cell.length_c   1.000
_cell.angle_alpha   90.00
_cell.angle_beta   90.00
_cell.angle_gamma   90.00
#
_symmetry.space_group_name_H-M   'P 1'
#
loop_
_entity.id
_entity.type
_entity.pdbx_description
1 polymer ?
#
loop_
_entity_poly.entity_id
_entity_poly.type
_entity_poly.pdbx_seq_one_letter_code
_entity_poly.pdbx_strand_id
1 'polypeptide(L)'
;MPTSAARTARDTSLPLSRPAPGVRPVLPWAMLFGRRTETERIGRLVLDARRGRSRVLVLRGDAGIGRTALLRHGADAARAQGMRVLWLRGWGPEKHLAFAGLCQLVRSDAHLIDRLPAAQAEALRGAVALGPARPAADRLGVCAATLSLLAELAGERPLLVAVDDLHDLDPWSAEALAFAARRLLAEDIGMLVTTRPDPAVDRLIVALPVLEVAALVETAVGELVADRTGVRPHKDVVHRLALDGAGRPRALLELVDGLTGPQLSGRHPLPAAAARERPVALGVGEPGRFLRLTATASDTLCCGRDPHARNLLVGAGLLADGAGPGAEAAAGPGRAELFTGHPALARRSVFQAAEELCDAHPRCSSELFADAALASLLSGDPAAALIRGITLLRLGEGSTGRDRSGNCPAAALNRTGGQLPGRRTVKTLLERLRAAGALGMLPFALCVSSYADVFTGRTEAARAAATEAVELAALTGNEFWQYLSLSALAHVEAVRGKAELCREHGRRALALKRADTDYPRDASEALGLLELSIGDYPEALRRFREGAMSTSADDPDSLLDSDFDAIEARIRSGLPLPEGARVSLARHAGQVHLPLHAAIALRLRGLAAGKGAEDCFEQALALHADVPCPLETARTRLVYGEQLRRAGQRTRAREQLRSALDGFERLDARVWAERCHRELTATGETVRPVPGELTPQEFQVVRAVVAGATNKQAASALFLSPRTVEFHLGNVYRKLGVHNRTELSHRYPGLRG
;
A
#
# COMPACT_ATOMS: atom_id res chain seq x y z
N MET A 1 32.23 73.57 0.54
CA MET A 1 32.47 73.15 1.94
C MET A 1 31.17 73.34 2.73
N PRO A 2 30.80 72.52 3.72
CA PRO A 2 31.40 71.26 4.20
C PRO A 2 30.38 70.08 4.38
N THR A 3 30.92 68.89 4.74
CA THR A 3 30.40 67.84 5.68
C THR A 3 29.01 67.20 5.48
N SER A 4 28.92 65.88 5.23
CA SER A 4 28.89 64.77 6.21
C SER A 4 27.63 64.73 7.09
N ALA A 5 26.83 63.66 6.97
CA ALA A 5 26.57 62.68 8.03
C ALA A 5 25.30 61.84 7.75
N ALA A 6 25.43 60.53 7.94
CA ALA A 6 24.37 59.54 7.94
C ALA A 6 23.33 59.77 9.05
N ARG A 7 22.08 59.30 8.83
CA ARG A 7 21.28 58.62 9.87
C ARG A 7 19.93 58.04 9.38
N THR A 8 19.84 56.71 9.52
CA THR A 8 18.76 55.93 10.17
C THR A 8 17.30 56.02 9.70
N ALA A 9 16.77 54.83 9.46
CA ALA A 9 15.37 54.44 9.32
C ALA A 9 14.45 54.86 10.49
N ARG A 10 13.16 55.09 10.17
CA ARG A 10 11.98 54.44 10.79
C ARG A 10 10.66 54.89 10.15
N ASP A 11 9.75 53.92 10.07
CA ASP A 11 8.29 53.98 10.02
C ASP A 11 7.58 55.02 9.14
N THR A 12 6.96 54.52 8.07
CA THR A 12 5.80 55.16 7.44
C THR A 12 4.65 54.15 7.33
N SER A 13 3.90 54.00 8.42
CA SER A 13 2.53 53.51 8.37
C SER A 13 1.61 54.69 8.02
N LEU A 14 1.07 54.71 6.81
CA LEU A 14 -0.02 55.61 6.41
C LEU A 14 -1.38 54.89 6.60
N PRO A 15 -2.41 55.57 7.15
CA PRO A 15 -3.68 54.95 7.52
C PRO A 15 -4.63 54.82 6.32
N LEU A 16 -5.36 53.70 6.28
CA LEU A 16 -6.41 53.43 5.29
C LEU A 16 -7.66 54.27 5.58
N SER A 17 -7.98 55.23 4.70
CA SER A 17 -9.27 55.92 4.69
C SER A 17 -10.39 54.97 4.23
N ARG A 18 -11.46 54.87 5.02
CA ARG A 18 -12.71 54.15 4.67
C ARG A 18 -13.48 54.91 3.56
N PRO A 19 -14.07 54.21 2.56
CA PRO A 19 -14.94 54.85 1.59
C PRO A 19 -16.35 55.09 2.18
N ALA A 20 -17.01 56.15 1.69
CA ALA A 20 -18.33 56.61 2.14
C ALA A 20 -19.48 55.64 1.77
N PRO A 21 -20.57 55.59 2.57
CA PRO A 21 -21.67 54.67 2.34
C PRO A 21 -22.64 55.24 1.29
N GLY A 22 -22.84 54.54 0.17
CA GLY A 22 -23.94 54.88 -0.75
C GLY A 22 -23.80 54.45 -2.20
N VAL A 23 -22.59 54.15 -2.68
CA VAL A 23 -22.40 53.63 -4.04
C VAL A 23 -22.04 52.15 -3.93
N ARG A 24 -22.98 51.25 -4.22
CA ARG A 24 -22.64 49.84 -4.45
C ARG A 24 -21.81 49.79 -5.75
N PRO A 25 -20.52 49.45 -5.71
CA PRO A 25 -19.81 49.21 -6.95
C PRO A 25 -20.42 47.95 -7.56
N VAL A 26 -20.82 48.04 -8.82
CA VAL A 26 -21.24 46.89 -9.62
C VAL A 26 -20.00 46.01 -9.76
N LEU A 27 -19.96 44.86 -9.09
CA LEU A 27 -18.81 43.96 -9.12
C LEU A 27 -19.11 42.76 -10.01
N PRO A 28 -18.51 42.65 -11.21
CA PRO A 28 -18.36 41.38 -11.88
C PRO A 28 -16.93 40.86 -11.62
N TRP A 29 -16.60 40.53 -10.37
CA TRP A 29 -15.37 39.80 -10.07
C TRP A 29 -15.65 38.71 -9.05
N ALA A 30 -15.25 37.48 -9.37
CA ALA A 30 -15.26 36.39 -8.41
C ALA A 30 -14.20 36.69 -7.33
N MET A 31 -14.65 36.86 -6.08
CA MET A 31 -13.76 37.09 -4.95
C MET A 31 -12.89 35.85 -4.70
N LEU A 32 -11.56 36.01 -4.82
CA LEU A 32 -10.61 34.93 -4.55
C LEU A 32 -10.20 34.96 -3.07
N PHE A 33 -10.82 34.09 -2.28
CA PHE A 33 -10.59 33.98 -0.84
C PHE A 33 -9.19 33.48 -0.51
N GLY A 34 -8.51 34.12 0.44
CA GLY A 34 -7.18 33.71 0.90
C GLY A 34 -6.04 33.83 -0.12
N ARG A 35 -6.25 34.50 -1.28
CA ARG A 35 -5.28 34.57 -2.39
C ARG A 35 -4.64 35.95 -2.59
N ARG A 36 -4.49 36.72 -1.52
CA ARG A 36 -3.97 38.10 -1.60
C ARG A 36 -2.56 38.15 -2.21
N THR A 37 -1.64 37.31 -1.72
CA THR A 37 -0.26 37.27 -2.21
C THR A 37 -0.17 36.90 -3.69
N GLU A 38 -0.95 35.91 -4.12
CA GLU A 38 -0.98 35.43 -5.50
C GLU A 38 -1.59 36.48 -6.44
N THR A 39 -2.72 37.07 -6.06
CA THR A 39 -3.38 38.15 -6.84
C THR A 39 -2.52 39.39 -6.95
N GLU A 40 -1.78 39.79 -5.90
CA GLU A 40 -0.82 40.90 -5.96
C GLU A 40 0.34 40.62 -6.93
N ARG A 41 0.89 39.40 -6.95
CA ARG A 41 1.96 39.03 -7.88
C ARG A 41 1.47 38.99 -9.33
N ILE A 42 0.27 38.47 -9.56
CA ILE A 42 -0.37 38.46 -10.88
C ILE A 42 -0.65 39.89 -11.36
N GLY A 43 -1.17 40.75 -10.48
CA GLY A 43 -1.40 42.16 -10.79
C GLY A 43 -0.12 42.89 -11.16
N ARG A 44 0.99 42.63 -10.47
CA ARG A 44 2.32 43.17 -10.82
C ARG A 44 2.78 42.70 -12.19
N LEU A 45 2.59 41.42 -12.53
CA LEU A 45 2.93 40.89 -13.86
C LEU A 45 2.15 41.62 -14.96
N VAL A 46 0.84 41.78 -14.80
CA VAL A 46 -0.02 42.48 -15.77
C VAL A 46 0.38 43.95 -15.92
N LEU A 47 0.65 44.63 -14.81
CA LEU A 47 1.08 46.03 -14.81
C LEU A 47 2.46 46.24 -15.44
N ASP A 48 3.42 45.36 -15.16
CA ASP A 48 4.76 45.44 -15.76
C ASP A 48 4.69 45.17 -17.27
N ALA A 49 3.95 44.14 -17.69
CA ALA A 49 3.75 43.82 -19.11
C ALA A 49 3.14 44.98 -19.88
N ARG A 50 2.15 45.69 -19.29
CA ARG A 50 1.56 46.90 -19.89
C ARG A 50 2.55 48.08 -20.01
N ARG A 51 3.62 48.08 -19.21
CA ARG A 51 4.59 49.19 -19.11
C ARG A 51 5.89 48.92 -19.88
N GLY A 52 5.89 48.06 -20.91
CA GLY A 52 7.12 47.73 -21.66
C GLY A 52 7.98 46.65 -21.02
N ARG A 53 7.55 46.04 -19.91
CA ARG A 53 8.41 45.12 -19.15
C ARG A 53 7.84 43.71 -19.18
N SER A 54 8.40 42.88 -20.05
CA SER A 54 7.95 41.49 -20.13
C SER A 54 8.20 40.74 -18.83
N ARG A 55 7.23 39.92 -18.43
CA ARG A 55 7.27 39.17 -17.16
C ARG A 55 6.68 37.79 -17.33
N VAL A 56 7.30 36.82 -16.68
CA VAL A 56 6.81 35.44 -16.60
C VAL A 56 6.52 35.10 -15.14
N LEU A 57 5.40 34.41 -14.90
CA LEU A 57 5.07 33.82 -13.61
C LEU A 57 4.47 32.44 -13.82
N VAL A 58 5.04 31.45 -13.15
CA VAL A 58 4.54 30.07 -13.14
C VAL A 58 3.84 29.82 -11.80
N LEU A 59 2.55 29.51 -11.84
CA LEU A 59 1.75 29.09 -10.69
C LEU A 59 1.82 27.56 -10.59
N ARG A 60 2.59 27.05 -9.63
CA ARG A 60 2.74 25.61 -9.37
C ARG A 60 1.88 25.20 -8.17
N GLY A 61 1.22 24.05 -8.25
CA GLY A 61 0.45 23.54 -7.13
C GLY A 61 -0.46 22.37 -7.52
N ASP A 62 -1.04 21.73 -6.52
CA ASP A 62 -1.84 20.52 -6.70
C ASP A 62 -3.09 20.71 -7.57
N ALA A 63 -3.71 19.61 -7.98
CA ALA A 63 -5.02 19.62 -8.62
C ALA A 63 -6.09 20.23 -7.67
N GLY A 64 -6.97 21.07 -8.21
CA GLY A 64 -8.07 21.68 -7.44
C GLY A 64 -7.66 22.83 -6.50
N ILE A 65 -6.39 23.23 -6.48
CA ILE A 65 -5.87 24.27 -5.58
C ILE A 65 -6.30 25.70 -5.94
N GLY A 66 -6.87 25.90 -7.14
CA GLY A 66 -7.35 27.21 -7.63
C GLY A 66 -6.45 27.89 -8.67
N ARG A 67 -5.45 27.21 -9.23
CA ARG A 67 -4.54 27.76 -10.27
C ARG A 67 -5.28 28.34 -11.48
N THR A 68 -6.25 27.62 -12.04
CA THR A 68 -7.05 28.13 -13.17
C THR A 68 -7.89 29.36 -12.78
N ALA A 69 -8.37 29.45 -11.54
CA ALA A 69 -9.10 30.63 -11.07
C ALA A 69 -8.17 31.86 -10.95
N LEU A 70 -6.93 31.66 -10.50
CA LEU A 70 -5.89 32.69 -10.50
C LEU A 70 -5.49 33.11 -11.92
N LEU A 71 -5.38 32.16 -12.85
CA LEU A 71 -5.11 32.42 -14.26
C LEU A 71 -6.22 33.27 -14.90
N ARG A 72 -7.50 32.94 -14.63
CA ARG A 72 -8.66 33.74 -15.07
C ARG A 72 -8.63 35.14 -14.49
N HIS A 73 -8.33 35.28 -13.20
CA HIS A 73 -8.18 36.59 -12.57
C HIS A 73 -7.12 37.45 -13.26
N GLY A 74 -5.96 36.88 -13.62
CA GLY A 74 -4.93 37.57 -14.38
C GLY A 74 -5.39 37.95 -15.79
N ALA A 75 -6.08 37.05 -16.49
CA ALA A 75 -6.64 37.30 -17.81
C ALA A 75 -7.69 38.43 -17.80
N ASP A 76 -8.59 38.43 -16.82
CA ASP A 76 -9.62 39.46 -16.70
C ASP A 76 -9.02 40.81 -16.31
N ALA A 77 -8.02 40.82 -15.42
CA ALA A 77 -7.24 42.02 -15.11
C ALA A 77 -6.55 42.58 -16.36
N ALA A 78 -5.94 41.73 -17.20
CA ALA A 78 -5.29 42.15 -18.43
C ALA A 78 -6.30 42.71 -19.46
N ARG A 79 -7.47 42.06 -19.64
CA ARG A 79 -8.55 42.57 -20.49
C ARG A 79 -9.07 43.93 -20.03
N ALA A 80 -9.29 44.10 -18.73
CA ALA A 80 -9.71 45.37 -18.15
C ALA A 80 -8.69 46.50 -18.36
N GLN A 81 -7.41 46.14 -18.55
CA GLN A 81 -6.31 47.06 -18.83
C GLN A 81 -6.06 47.25 -20.35
N GLY A 82 -6.90 46.67 -21.21
CA GLY A 82 -6.82 46.80 -22.68
C GLY A 82 -5.81 45.88 -23.36
N MET A 83 -5.29 44.87 -22.67
CA MET A 83 -4.31 43.93 -23.23
C MET A 83 -4.99 42.85 -24.10
N ARG A 84 -4.25 42.34 -25.09
CA ARG A 84 -4.61 41.10 -25.80
C ARG A 84 -4.38 39.93 -24.85
N VAL A 85 -5.32 38.97 -24.79
CA VAL A 85 -5.14 37.74 -23.99
C VAL A 85 -5.22 36.53 -24.90
N LEU A 86 -4.14 35.75 -24.93
CA LEU A 86 -4.10 34.45 -25.60
C LEU A 86 -4.19 33.37 -24.54
N TRP A 87 -5.22 32.52 -24.64
CA TRP A 87 -5.47 31.45 -23.69
C TRP A 87 -5.14 30.11 -24.33
N LEU A 88 -4.09 29.46 -23.85
CA LEU A 88 -3.69 28.12 -24.24
C LEU A 88 -4.10 27.15 -23.14
N ARG A 89 -4.65 26.00 -23.52
CA ARG A 89 -5.07 24.98 -22.56
C ARG A 89 -4.46 23.64 -22.90
N GLY A 90 -3.78 23.03 -21.94
CA GLY A 90 -3.38 21.63 -22.01
C GLY A 90 -4.60 20.71 -21.99
N TRP A 91 -4.61 19.73 -22.88
CA TRP A 91 -5.62 18.68 -22.91
C TRP A 91 -4.92 17.33 -22.94
N GLY A 92 -5.05 16.56 -21.85
CA GLY A 92 -4.33 15.30 -21.66
C GLY A 92 -4.34 14.33 -22.86
N PRO A 93 -5.48 14.12 -23.54
CA PRO A 93 -5.55 13.29 -24.75
C PRO A 93 -4.72 13.83 -25.93
N GLU A 94 -4.45 15.13 -26.02
CA GLU A 94 -3.66 15.73 -27.12
C GLU A 94 -2.15 15.77 -26.83
N LYS A 95 -1.70 15.29 -25.67
CA LYS A 95 -0.30 15.39 -25.24
C LYS A 95 0.70 14.69 -26.17
N HIS A 96 0.23 13.70 -26.94
CA HIS A 96 1.03 12.98 -27.93
C HIS A 96 1.00 13.60 -29.33
N LEU A 97 0.12 14.59 -29.57
CA LEU A 97 0.02 15.30 -30.84
C LEU A 97 1.04 16.43 -30.87
N ALA A 98 2.08 16.28 -31.67
CA ALA A 98 3.14 17.26 -31.76
C ALA A 98 2.61 18.65 -32.14
N PHE A 99 2.99 19.66 -31.36
CA PHE A 99 2.66 21.06 -31.58
C PHE A 99 1.16 21.42 -31.50
N ALA A 100 0.30 20.55 -30.95
CA ALA A 100 -1.12 20.82 -30.77
C ALA A 100 -1.39 22.09 -29.94
N GLY A 101 -0.56 22.36 -28.93
CA GLY A 101 -0.60 23.62 -28.17
C GLY A 101 -0.30 24.85 -29.02
N LEU A 102 0.71 24.81 -29.89
CA LEU A 102 1.03 25.92 -30.80
C LEU A 102 -0.05 26.13 -31.87
N CYS A 103 -0.77 25.09 -32.28
CA CYS A 103 -1.94 25.25 -33.15
C CYS A 103 -3.02 26.15 -32.51
N GLN A 104 -3.16 26.16 -31.19
CA GLN A 104 -4.08 27.07 -30.47
C GLN A 104 -3.62 28.53 -30.56
N LEU A 105 -2.30 28.77 -30.57
CA LEU A 105 -1.69 30.10 -30.72
C LEU A 105 -1.88 30.65 -32.14
N VAL A 106 -1.68 29.81 -33.15
CA VAL A 106 -1.70 30.22 -34.57
C VAL A 106 -3.12 30.40 -35.11
N ARG A 107 -4.11 29.66 -34.59
CA ARG A 107 -5.48 29.60 -35.16
C ARG A 107 -6.17 30.95 -35.37
N SER A 108 -5.91 31.93 -34.50
CA SER A 108 -6.58 33.24 -34.56
C SER A 108 -5.82 34.28 -35.39
N ASP A 109 -4.50 34.08 -35.58
CA ASP A 109 -3.59 35.09 -36.11
C ASP A 109 -2.59 34.52 -37.13
N ALA A 110 -3.01 33.52 -37.91
CA ALA A 110 -2.16 32.79 -38.86
C ALA A 110 -1.46 33.70 -39.90
N HIS A 111 -2.06 34.85 -40.23
CA HIS A 111 -1.50 35.86 -41.13
C HIS A 111 -0.21 36.51 -40.60
N LEU A 112 0.05 36.47 -39.29
CA LEU A 112 1.29 36.99 -38.71
C LEU A 112 2.49 36.10 -38.98
N ILE A 113 2.28 34.84 -39.36
CA ILE A 113 3.37 33.93 -39.76
C ILE A 113 4.10 34.49 -40.99
N ASP A 114 3.39 35.22 -41.86
CA ASP A 114 3.96 35.84 -43.07
C ASP A 114 4.93 37.00 -42.74
N ARG A 115 4.90 37.53 -41.51
CA ARG A 115 5.79 38.59 -41.04
C ARG A 115 7.10 38.06 -40.43
N LEU A 116 7.16 36.76 -40.15
CA LEU A 116 8.35 36.14 -39.57
C LEU A 116 9.45 35.95 -40.63
N PRO A 117 10.74 35.88 -40.22
CA PRO A 117 11.82 35.48 -41.11
C PRO A 117 11.49 34.16 -41.83
N ALA A 118 11.79 34.08 -43.13
CA ALA A 118 11.34 32.98 -44.00
C ALA A 118 11.60 31.57 -43.41
N ALA A 119 12.78 31.35 -42.83
CA ALA A 119 13.13 30.08 -42.19
C ALA A 119 12.23 29.75 -40.98
N GLN A 120 11.92 30.75 -40.15
CA GLN A 120 11.04 30.59 -38.98
C GLN A 120 9.57 30.40 -39.39
N ALA A 121 9.13 31.14 -40.41
CA ALA A 121 7.79 31.00 -40.97
C ALA A 121 7.57 29.58 -41.52
N GLU A 122 8.53 29.04 -42.28
CA GLU A 122 8.48 27.67 -42.78
C GLU A 122 8.49 26.62 -41.66
N ALA A 123 9.33 26.81 -40.64
CA ALA A 123 9.40 25.94 -39.47
C ALA A 123 8.04 25.85 -38.76
N LEU A 124 7.43 27.00 -38.49
CA LEU A 124 6.15 27.07 -37.79
C LEU A 124 5.00 26.52 -38.64
N ARG A 125 4.93 26.83 -39.95
CA ARG A 125 3.90 26.27 -40.85
C ARG A 125 3.98 24.75 -40.92
N GLY A 126 5.18 24.18 -40.97
CA GLY A 126 5.38 22.73 -40.94
C GLY A 126 4.95 22.11 -39.60
N ALA A 127 5.22 22.78 -38.48
CA ALA A 127 4.87 22.32 -37.14
C ALA A 127 3.35 22.29 -36.88
N VAL A 128 2.61 23.30 -37.36
CA VAL A 128 1.15 23.42 -37.14
C VAL A 128 0.29 22.88 -38.30
N ALA A 129 0.86 22.05 -39.17
CA ALA A 129 0.18 21.45 -40.33
C ALA A 129 -0.44 22.46 -41.32
N LEU A 130 0.16 23.66 -41.45
CA LEU A 130 -0.20 24.68 -42.46
C LEU A 130 0.73 24.67 -43.68
N GLY A 131 1.70 23.76 -43.71
CA GLY A 131 2.67 23.58 -44.78
C GLY A 131 3.23 22.15 -44.79
N PRO A 132 4.12 21.82 -45.74
CA PRO A 132 4.68 20.48 -45.85
C PRO A 132 5.45 20.10 -44.58
N ALA A 133 5.17 18.90 -44.06
CA ALA A 133 5.87 18.37 -42.90
C ALA A 133 7.36 18.17 -43.22
N ARG A 134 8.24 18.83 -42.45
CA ARG A 134 9.69 18.64 -42.53
C ARG A 134 10.17 17.73 -41.39
N PRO A 135 11.29 17.01 -41.56
CA PRO A 135 11.83 16.11 -40.53
C PRO A 135 12.05 16.81 -39.18
N ALA A 136 12.18 16.02 -38.11
CA ALA A 136 12.30 16.40 -36.69
C ALA A 136 13.52 17.28 -36.29
N ALA A 137 14.16 17.96 -37.24
CA ALA A 137 15.41 18.70 -37.08
C ALA A 137 15.25 20.22 -36.87
N ASP A 138 14.06 20.82 -37.02
CA ASP A 138 13.88 22.27 -36.83
C ASP A 138 13.23 22.67 -35.49
N ARG A 139 13.54 21.92 -34.42
CA ARG A 139 13.07 22.24 -33.06
C ARG A 139 13.44 23.67 -32.65
N LEU A 140 14.67 24.09 -32.93
CA LEU A 140 15.15 25.43 -32.60
C LEU A 140 14.44 26.49 -33.44
N GLY A 141 14.19 26.24 -34.73
CA GLY A 141 13.45 27.17 -35.59
C GLY A 141 12.00 27.35 -35.14
N VAL A 142 11.31 26.29 -34.71
CA VAL A 142 9.95 26.40 -34.15
C VAL A 142 9.94 27.18 -32.83
N CYS A 143 10.93 26.96 -31.96
CA CYS A 143 11.12 27.73 -30.73
C CYS A 143 11.37 29.22 -31.01
N ALA A 144 12.24 29.54 -31.97
CA ALA A 144 12.53 30.91 -32.39
C ALA A 144 11.31 31.57 -33.05
N ALA A 145 10.62 30.85 -33.93
CA ALA A 145 9.40 31.31 -34.58
C ALA A 145 8.27 31.60 -33.57
N THR A 146 8.15 30.77 -32.52
CA THR A 146 7.17 31.00 -31.45
C THR A 146 7.47 32.29 -30.69
N LEU A 147 8.74 32.54 -30.33
CA LEU A 147 9.14 33.80 -29.69
C LEU A 147 8.85 35.01 -30.60
N SER A 148 9.26 34.95 -31.87
CA SER A 148 9.03 36.03 -32.83
C SER A 148 7.54 36.26 -33.12
N LEU A 149 6.71 35.20 -33.15
CA LEU A 149 5.27 35.35 -33.27
C LEU A 149 4.66 36.06 -32.07
N LEU A 150 5.09 35.72 -30.85
CA LEU A 150 4.65 36.40 -29.64
C LEU A 150 5.06 37.89 -29.62
N ALA A 151 6.26 38.20 -30.12
CA ALA A 151 6.75 39.57 -30.31
C ALA A 151 5.85 40.37 -31.27
N GLU A 152 5.58 39.81 -32.46
CA GLU A 152 4.70 40.41 -33.46
C GLU A 152 3.28 40.66 -32.91
N LEU A 153 2.75 39.68 -32.15
CA LEU A 153 1.44 39.79 -31.51
C LEU A 153 1.37 40.90 -30.46
N ALA A 154 2.49 41.21 -29.80
CA ALA A 154 2.59 42.24 -28.78
C ALA A 154 2.87 43.64 -29.36
N GLY A 155 3.46 43.72 -30.56
CA GLY A 155 3.73 44.99 -31.26
C GLY A 155 2.47 45.80 -31.61
N GLU A 156 1.31 45.15 -31.73
CA GLU A 156 0.02 45.84 -31.96
C GLU A 156 -0.62 46.37 -30.67
N ARG A 157 -0.47 45.63 -29.57
CA ARG A 157 -0.96 45.97 -28.22
C ARG A 157 -0.36 44.98 -27.21
N PRO A 158 -0.17 45.38 -25.94
CA PRO A 158 0.41 44.52 -24.91
C PRO A 158 -0.31 43.18 -24.79
N LEU A 159 0.47 42.12 -24.58
CA LEU A 159 0.02 40.75 -24.70
C LEU A 159 0.12 40.03 -23.35
N LEU A 160 -0.94 39.32 -22.95
CA LEU A 160 -0.88 38.29 -21.91
C LEU A 160 -1.06 36.91 -22.54
N VAL A 161 -0.06 36.06 -22.39
CA VAL A 161 -0.12 34.64 -22.72
C VAL A 161 -0.49 33.87 -21.45
N ALA A 162 -1.72 33.37 -21.38
CA ALA A 162 -2.24 32.57 -20.30
C ALA A 162 -2.20 31.09 -20.68
N VAL A 163 -1.32 30.31 -20.04
CA VAL A 163 -1.16 28.87 -20.30
C VAL A 163 -1.76 28.09 -19.14
N ASP A 164 -2.89 27.42 -19.36
CA ASP A 164 -3.56 26.61 -18.36
C ASP A 164 -3.12 25.14 -18.45
N ASP A 165 -2.63 24.62 -17.33
CA ASP A 165 -2.18 23.25 -17.13
C ASP A 165 -1.09 22.82 -18.14
N LEU A 166 0.08 23.50 -18.10
CA LEU A 166 1.25 23.24 -18.97
C LEU A 166 1.67 21.76 -19.01
N HIS A 167 1.54 21.04 -17.89
CA HIS A 167 1.78 19.59 -17.81
C HIS A 167 0.88 18.70 -18.68
N ASP A 168 -0.28 19.20 -19.10
CA ASP A 168 -1.20 18.51 -20.01
C ASP A 168 -1.02 18.99 -21.47
N LEU A 169 -0.10 19.91 -21.74
CA LEU A 169 0.28 20.34 -23.09
C LEU A 169 1.26 19.35 -23.72
N ASP A 170 1.29 19.27 -25.06
CA ASP A 170 2.26 18.43 -25.75
C ASP A 170 3.71 18.89 -25.45
N PRO A 171 4.67 17.96 -25.32
CA PRO A 171 6.04 18.29 -24.92
C PRO A 171 6.72 19.32 -25.82
N TRP A 172 6.43 19.30 -27.12
CA TRP A 172 7.08 20.18 -28.09
C TRP A 172 6.56 21.62 -28.01
N SER A 173 5.26 21.82 -27.82
CA SER A 173 4.69 23.15 -27.52
C SER A 173 5.17 23.67 -26.17
N ALA A 174 5.23 22.81 -25.15
CA ALA A 174 5.71 23.19 -23.82
C ALA A 174 7.18 23.65 -23.86
N GLU A 175 8.02 22.95 -24.63
CA GLU A 175 9.41 23.32 -24.88
C GLU A 175 9.52 24.69 -25.58
N ALA A 176 8.73 24.93 -26.63
CA ALA A 176 8.71 26.20 -27.35
C ALA A 176 8.27 27.39 -26.47
N LEU A 177 7.22 27.21 -25.66
CA LEU A 177 6.76 28.22 -24.71
C LEU A 177 7.78 28.49 -23.61
N ALA A 178 8.42 27.46 -23.05
CA ALA A 178 9.48 27.62 -22.06
C ALA A 178 10.76 28.25 -22.65
N PHE A 179 11.05 28.00 -23.94
CA PHE A 179 12.12 28.69 -24.65
C PHE A 179 11.82 30.18 -24.79
N ALA A 180 10.60 30.54 -25.22
CA ALA A 180 10.17 31.93 -25.34
C ALA A 180 10.16 32.64 -23.99
N ALA A 181 9.58 32.02 -22.96
CA ALA A 181 9.51 32.55 -21.59
C ALA A 181 10.87 33.00 -21.03
N ARG A 182 11.94 32.25 -21.33
CA ARG A 182 13.31 32.56 -20.87
C ARG A 182 13.97 33.71 -21.63
N ARG A 183 13.43 34.10 -22.79
CA ARG A 183 14.03 35.04 -23.74
C ARG A 183 13.15 36.26 -24.02
N LEU A 184 12.12 36.48 -23.20
CA LEU A 184 11.34 37.72 -23.22
C LEU A 184 12.22 38.86 -22.67
N LEU A 185 12.54 39.85 -23.52
CA LEU A 185 13.46 40.94 -23.16
C LEU A 185 12.73 42.27 -22.89
N ALA A 186 11.85 42.77 -23.77
CA ALA A 186 11.14 44.05 -23.57
C ALA A 186 9.90 44.27 -24.48
N GLU A 187 9.11 43.22 -24.76
CA GLU A 187 8.09 43.24 -25.84
C GLU A 187 6.64 43.39 -25.33
N ASP A 188 6.37 44.11 -24.23
CA ASP A 188 5.00 44.25 -23.67
C ASP A 188 4.27 42.92 -23.35
N ILE A 189 5.02 41.82 -23.19
CA ILE A 189 4.49 40.45 -22.97
C ILE A 189 4.47 40.03 -21.50
N GLY A 190 3.29 39.74 -20.97
CA GLY A 190 3.10 38.94 -19.75
C GLY A 190 2.87 37.48 -20.10
N MET A 191 3.50 36.54 -19.40
CA MET A 191 3.22 35.12 -19.52
C MET A 191 2.86 34.54 -18.15
N LEU A 192 1.61 34.09 -18.00
CA LEU A 192 1.11 33.48 -16.79
C LEU A 192 0.83 32.00 -17.07
N VAL A 193 1.56 31.12 -16.40
CA VAL A 193 1.53 29.67 -16.67
C VAL A 193 1.03 28.94 -15.43
N THR A 194 0.16 27.96 -15.57
CA THR A 194 -0.22 27.07 -14.47
C THR A 194 0.32 25.66 -14.70
N THR A 195 0.82 25.01 -13.66
CA THR A 195 1.27 23.60 -13.75
C THR A 195 1.10 22.84 -12.44
N ARG A 196 0.97 21.52 -12.53
CA ARG A 196 1.11 20.60 -11.39
C ARG A 196 2.59 20.25 -11.20
N PRO A 197 2.97 19.73 -10.03
CA PRO A 197 4.24 19.04 -9.88
C PRO A 197 4.35 17.91 -10.93
N ASP A 198 5.23 18.09 -11.91
CA ASP A 198 5.48 17.14 -12.99
C ASP A 198 6.99 17.19 -13.31
N PRO A 199 7.75 16.08 -13.16
CA PRO A 199 9.19 16.08 -13.35
C PRO A 199 9.66 16.52 -14.74
N ALA A 200 8.83 16.30 -15.79
CA ALA A 200 9.16 16.71 -17.14
C ALA A 200 9.01 18.23 -17.31
N VAL A 201 7.94 18.81 -16.76
CA VAL A 201 7.71 20.27 -16.79
C VAL A 201 8.67 21.00 -15.87
N ASP A 202 8.99 20.43 -14.71
CA ASP A 202 9.91 21.01 -13.74
C ASP A 202 11.27 21.34 -14.38
N ARG A 203 11.76 20.47 -15.27
CA ARG A 203 12.99 20.69 -16.05
C ARG A 203 12.89 21.87 -17.02
N LEU A 204 11.71 22.12 -17.59
CA LEU A 204 11.46 23.23 -18.52
C LEU A 204 11.39 24.58 -17.80
N ILE A 205 10.90 24.60 -16.55
CA ILE A 205 10.63 25.84 -15.80
C ILE A 205 11.72 26.21 -14.78
N VAL A 206 12.81 25.43 -14.64
CA VAL A 206 13.89 25.67 -13.64
C VAL A 206 14.38 27.11 -13.60
N ALA A 207 14.46 27.78 -14.76
CA ALA A 207 14.96 29.15 -14.88
C ALA A 207 13.86 30.22 -14.87
N LEU A 208 12.61 29.87 -14.52
CA LEU A 208 11.47 30.78 -14.53
C LEU A 208 11.00 31.11 -13.09
N PRO A 209 10.40 32.29 -12.85
CA PRO A 209 9.84 32.63 -11.55
C PRO A 209 8.63 31.74 -11.20
N VAL A 210 8.79 30.85 -10.23
CA VAL A 210 7.72 29.95 -9.75
C VAL A 210 7.10 30.50 -8.46
N LEU A 211 5.78 30.50 -8.39
CA LEU A 211 4.98 30.77 -7.20
C LEU A 211 4.20 29.50 -6.84
N GLU A 212 4.54 28.91 -5.69
CA GLU A 212 3.81 27.79 -5.13
C GLU A 212 2.45 28.26 -4.57
N VAL A 213 1.39 27.62 -5.03
CA VAL A 213 0.02 27.90 -4.61
C VAL A 213 -0.34 26.93 -3.50
N ALA A 214 -0.36 27.44 -2.26
CA ALA A 214 -0.63 26.64 -1.07
C ALA A 214 -2.13 26.32 -0.90
N ALA A 215 -2.44 25.39 0.00
CA ALA A 215 -3.81 25.16 0.45
C ALA A 215 -4.40 26.40 1.16
N LEU A 216 -5.72 26.56 1.10
CA LEU A 216 -6.40 27.62 1.83
C LEU A 216 -6.28 27.40 3.33
N VAL A 217 -5.98 28.48 4.05
CA VAL A 217 -6.04 28.54 5.51
C VAL A 217 -7.49 28.54 6.00
N GLU A 218 -7.73 28.08 7.22
CA GLU A 218 -9.09 27.93 7.78
C GLU A 218 -9.94 29.20 7.70
N THR A 219 -9.32 30.38 7.89
CA THR A 219 -10.02 31.66 7.76
C THR A 219 -10.59 31.86 6.35
N ALA A 220 -9.80 31.55 5.32
CA ALA A 220 -10.23 31.62 3.92
C ALA A 220 -11.23 30.52 3.56
N VAL A 221 -11.14 29.33 4.19
CA VAL A 221 -12.15 28.27 4.05
C VAL A 221 -13.50 28.76 4.58
N GLY A 222 -13.52 29.36 5.78
CA GLY A 222 -14.75 29.89 6.38
C GLY A 222 -15.39 31.00 5.54
N GLU A 223 -14.58 31.89 4.96
CA GLU A 223 -15.06 32.94 4.06
C GLU A 223 -15.62 32.38 2.75
N LEU A 224 -14.93 31.42 2.12
CA LEU A 224 -15.39 30.75 0.90
C LEU A 224 -16.71 30.02 1.12
N VAL A 225 -16.85 29.30 2.24
CA VAL A 225 -18.08 28.58 2.60
C VAL A 225 -19.23 29.57 2.87
N ALA A 226 -18.94 30.67 3.57
CA ALA A 226 -19.94 31.69 3.88
C ALA A 226 -20.46 32.39 2.61
N ASP A 227 -19.58 32.69 1.66
CA ASP A 227 -19.96 33.27 0.36
C ASP A 227 -20.79 32.29 -0.48
N ARG A 228 -20.37 31.02 -0.54
CA ARG A 228 -21.06 29.98 -1.33
C ARG A 228 -22.45 29.64 -0.80
N THR A 229 -22.64 29.64 0.52
CA THR A 229 -23.87 29.15 1.18
C THR A 229 -24.77 30.25 1.73
N GLY A 230 -24.26 31.47 1.87
CA GLY A 230 -24.93 32.57 2.57
C GLY A 230 -25.02 32.38 4.09
N VAL A 231 -24.46 31.30 4.65
CA VAL A 231 -24.49 30.98 6.08
C VAL A 231 -23.07 31.03 6.64
N ARG A 232 -22.87 31.71 7.76
CA ARG A 232 -21.57 31.71 8.43
C ARG A 232 -21.35 30.36 9.14
N PRO A 233 -20.37 29.54 8.70
CA PRO A 233 -20.17 28.22 9.29
C PRO A 233 -19.60 28.30 10.71
N HIS A 234 -19.90 27.31 11.54
CA HIS A 234 -19.32 27.18 12.88
C HIS A 234 -17.83 26.86 12.80
N LYS A 235 -17.03 27.35 13.77
CA LYS A 235 -15.56 27.17 13.79
C LYS A 235 -15.12 25.70 13.66
N ASP A 236 -15.82 24.79 14.32
CA ASP A 236 -15.47 23.36 14.31
C ASP A 236 -15.82 22.70 12.96
N VAL A 237 -16.87 23.22 12.28
CA VAL A 237 -17.24 22.80 10.92
C VAL A 237 -16.21 23.30 9.92
N VAL A 238 -15.72 24.54 10.08
CA VAL A 238 -14.63 25.09 9.24
C VAL A 238 -13.35 24.27 9.40
N HIS A 239 -12.96 23.96 10.65
CA HIS A 239 -11.80 23.11 10.92
C HIS A 239 -11.96 21.73 10.26
N ARG A 240 -13.15 21.12 10.37
CA ARG A 240 -13.41 19.81 9.76
C ARG A 240 -13.40 19.85 8.23
N LEU A 241 -14.01 20.86 7.63
CA LEU A 241 -14.00 21.06 6.18
C LEU A 241 -12.59 21.32 5.65
N ALA A 242 -11.77 22.08 6.38
CA ALA A 242 -10.37 22.31 6.03
C ALA A 242 -9.55 21.01 6.01
N LEU A 243 -9.78 20.13 7.00
CA LEU A 243 -9.15 18.81 7.06
C LEU A 243 -9.65 17.89 5.93
N ASP A 244 -10.96 17.71 5.80
CA ASP A 244 -11.56 16.77 4.83
C ASP A 244 -11.31 17.22 3.37
N GLY A 245 -11.32 18.52 3.11
CA GLY A 245 -11.00 19.10 1.80
C GLY A 245 -9.51 19.34 1.55
N ALA A 246 -8.64 19.04 2.52
CA ALA A 246 -7.20 19.36 2.51
C ALA A 246 -6.90 20.82 2.11
N GLY A 247 -7.78 21.76 2.47
CA GLY A 247 -7.72 23.17 2.09
C GLY A 247 -7.77 23.44 0.57
N ARG A 248 -8.22 22.49 -0.26
CA ARG A 248 -8.33 22.64 -1.72
C ARG A 248 -9.70 23.26 -2.08
N PRO A 249 -9.75 24.47 -2.68
CA PRO A 249 -11.00 25.18 -2.97
C PRO A 249 -12.05 24.33 -3.69
N ARG A 250 -11.65 23.53 -4.70
CA ARG A 250 -12.62 22.72 -5.45
C ARG A 250 -13.16 21.55 -4.65
N ALA A 251 -12.34 20.89 -3.83
CA ALA A 251 -12.81 19.85 -2.92
C ALA A 251 -13.77 20.45 -1.88
N LEU A 252 -13.44 21.62 -1.33
CA LEU A 252 -14.30 22.33 -0.39
C LEU A 252 -15.67 22.67 -0.98
N LEU A 253 -15.73 23.19 -2.20
CA LEU A 253 -17.01 23.49 -2.86
C LEU A 253 -17.84 22.23 -3.12
N GLU A 254 -17.19 21.13 -3.53
CA GLU A 254 -17.86 19.84 -3.72
C GLU A 254 -18.42 19.27 -2.40
N LEU A 255 -17.71 19.46 -1.28
CA LEU A 255 -18.18 19.07 0.06
C LEU A 255 -19.35 19.93 0.53
N VAL A 256 -19.28 21.23 0.29
CA VAL A 256 -20.25 22.22 0.79
C VAL A 256 -21.58 22.13 0.06
N ASP A 257 -21.58 21.83 -1.24
CA ASP A 257 -22.80 21.72 -2.06
C ASP A 257 -23.76 20.61 -1.56
N GLY A 258 -23.30 19.70 -0.68
CA GLY A 258 -24.12 18.65 -0.05
C GLY A 258 -24.56 18.93 1.40
N LEU A 259 -24.25 20.09 1.98
CA LEU A 259 -24.49 20.38 3.40
C LEU A 259 -25.70 21.28 3.64
N THR A 260 -26.42 21.00 4.73
CA THR A 260 -27.58 21.80 5.17
C THR A 260 -27.17 22.93 6.13
N GLY A 261 -27.97 24.00 6.22
CA GLY A 261 -27.73 25.12 7.15
C GLY A 261 -27.54 24.72 8.63
N PRO A 262 -28.33 23.78 9.19
CA PRO A 262 -28.13 23.27 10.54
C PRO A 262 -26.82 22.48 10.72
N GLN A 263 -26.29 21.84 9.67
CA GLN A 263 -24.96 21.20 9.68
C GLN A 263 -23.83 22.22 9.58
N LEU A 264 -23.97 23.23 8.72
CA LEU A 264 -22.99 24.32 8.57
C LEU A 264 -22.85 25.15 9.87
N SER A 265 -23.95 25.32 10.61
CA SER A 265 -23.97 26.00 11.91
C SER A 265 -23.55 25.12 13.09
N GLY A 266 -23.17 23.86 12.87
CA GLY A 266 -22.71 22.94 13.91
C GLY A 266 -23.81 22.39 14.82
N ARG A 267 -25.09 22.62 14.50
CA ARG A 267 -26.24 22.09 15.27
C ARG A 267 -26.54 20.64 14.97
N HIS A 268 -26.13 20.16 13.79
CA HIS A 268 -26.15 18.76 13.41
C HIS A 268 -24.75 18.30 13.00
N PRO A 269 -24.41 17.02 13.25
CA PRO A 269 -23.14 16.47 12.81
C PRO A 269 -23.03 16.50 11.27
N LEU A 270 -21.82 16.76 10.77
CA LEU A 270 -21.52 16.60 9.34
C LEU A 270 -21.73 15.12 8.94
N PRO A 271 -22.33 14.83 7.78
CA PRO A 271 -22.50 13.45 7.34
C PRO A 271 -21.13 12.79 7.21
N ALA A 272 -20.88 11.72 7.99
CA ALA A 272 -19.64 10.95 7.92
C ALA A 272 -19.39 10.30 6.53
N ALA A 273 -20.36 10.38 5.60
CA ALA A 273 -20.33 9.85 4.24
C ALA A 273 -20.10 10.92 3.15
N ALA A 274 -20.55 12.16 3.33
CA ALA A 274 -20.40 13.20 2.29
C ALA A 274 -18.95 13.68 2.11
N ALA A 275 -18.11 13.52 3.14
CA ALA A 275 -16.69 13.87 3.12
C ALA A 275 -15.79 12.97 2.25
N ARG A 276 -16.31 11.83 1.76
CA ARG A 276 -15.53 10.86 0.99
C ARG A 276 -16.13 10.53 -0.38
N GLU A 277 -17.31 11.05 -0.69
CA GLU A 277 -18.07 10.67 -1.88
C GLU A 277 -17.73 11.48 -3.15
N ARG A 278 -17.07 12.66 -3.06
CA ARG A 278 -16.64 13.44 -4.24
C ARG A 278 -15.37 14.25 -4.01
N PRO A 279 -14.20 13.65 -4.28
CA PRO A 279 -13.19 14.35 -5.10
C PRO A 279 -12.60 13.43 -6.19
N VAL A 280 -13.45 12.66 -6.89
CA VAL A 280 -13.04 11.69 -7.93
C VAL A 280 -12.82 12.34 -9.32
N ALA A 281 -13.00 13.66 -9.46
CA ALA A 281 -12.96 14.36 -10.75
C ALA A 281 -11.76 15.30 -10.97
N LEU A 282 -10.68 15.22 -10.18
CA LEU A 282 -9.53 16.12 -10.31
C LEU A 282 -8.20 15.42 -10.57
N GLY A 283 -7.95 15.22 -11.87
CA GLY A 283 -6.67 15.57 -12.50
C GLY A 283 -5.40 14.98 -11.88
N VAL A 284 -5.28 13.66 -11.92
CA VAL A 284 -3.97 13.03 -12.09
C VAL A 284 -4.09 12.14 -13.33
N GLY A 285 -3.02 12.05 -14.12
CA GLY A 285 -2.97 11.16 -15.28
C GLY A 285 -3.52 9.78 -14.91
N GLU A 286 -4.09 9.08 -15.88
CA GLU A 286 -4.79 7.81 -15.69
C GLU A 286 -4.13 6.85 -14.68
N PRO A 287 -2.79 6.69 -14.62
CA PRO A 287 -2.13 5.86 -13.60
C PRO A 287 -2.37 6.31 -12.15
N GLY A 288 -2.34 7.61 -11.86
CA GLY A 288 -2.55 8.13 -10.51
C GLY A 288 -4.02 8.31 -10.14
N ARG A 289 -4.93 8.33 -11.11
CA ARG A 289 -6.38 8.24 -10.87
C ARG A 289 -6.77 6.79 -10.60
N PHE A 290 -6.19 5.87 -11.36
CA PHE A 290 -6.23 4.43 -11.16
C PHE A 290 -5.75 4.04 -9.75
N LEU A 291 -4.51 4.40 -9.36
CA LEU A 291 -3.94 4.10 -8.03
C LEU A 291 -4.75 4.70 -6.86
N ARG A 292 -5.40 5.85 -7.06
CA ARG A 292 -6.28 6.44 -6.03
C ARG A 292 -7.61 5.73 -5.96
N LEU A 293 -8.21 5.36 -7.08
CA LEU A 293 -9.47 4.62 -7.09
C LEU A 293 -9.29 3.22 -6.51
N THR A 294 -8.15 2.56 -6.76
CA THR A 294 -7.81 1.29 -6.11
C THR A 294 -7.49 1.44 -4.63
N ALA A 295 -6.71 2.45 -4.22
CA ALA A 295 -6.46 2.72 -2.80
C ALA A 295 -7.75 3.11 -2.04
N THR A 296 -8.60 3.95 -2.64
CA THR A 296 -9.88 4.38 -2.05
C THR A 296 -10.88 3.23 -2.02
N ALA A 297 -10.88 2.37 -3.04
CA ALA A 297 -11.64 1.14 -3.03
C ALA A 297 -11.17 0.23 -1.88
N SER A 298 -9.86 -0.02 -1.75
CA SER A 298 -9.32 -0.75 -0.60
C SER A 298 -9.77 -0.16 0.74
N ASP A 299 -9.72 1.16 0.91
CA ASP A 299 -10.21 1.82 2.13
C ASP A 299 -11.73 1.71 2.34
N THR A 300 -12.53 1.60 1.28
CA THR A 300 -14.00 1.43 1.37
C THR A 300 -14.43 -0.02 1.56
N LEU A 301 -13.69 -0.98 0.98
CA LEU A 301 -13.73 -2.39 1.39
C LEU A 301 -13.41 -2.48 2.88
N CYS A 302 -12.44 -1.67 3.34
CA CYS A 302 -12.04 -1.66 4.74
C CYS A 302 -13.12 -1.20 5.74
N CYS A 303 -14.14 -0.49 5.24
CA CYS A 303 -15.23 0.06 6.02
C CYS A 303 -16.55 -0.74 5.91
N GLY A 304 -16.55 -1.91 5.26
CA GLY A 304 -17.74 -2.77 5.11
C GLY A 304 -18.82 -2.20 4.20
N ARG A 305 -18.45 -1.39 3.19
CA ARG A 305 -19.38 -0.77 2.22
C ARG A 305 -19.19 -1.35 0.81
N ASP A 306 -19.54 -2.63 0.67
CA ASP A 306 -19.26 -3.49 -0.50
C ASP A 306 -19.78 -2.94 -1.85
N PRO A 307 -21.00 -2.38 -1.96
CA PRO A 307 -21.49 -1.84 -3.23
C PRO A 307 -20.72 -0.59 -3.70
N HIS A 308 -20.15 0.17 -2.76
CA HIS A 308 -19.48 1.43 -3.02
C HIS A 308 -18.04 1.22 -3.48
N ALA A 309 -17.31 0.29 -2.85
CA ALA A 309 -15.98 -0.11 -3.30
C ALA A 309 -16.00 -0.77 -4.70
N ARG A 310 -17.05 -1.54 -5.00
CA ARG A 310 -17.30 -2.09 -6.33
C ARG A 310 -17.40 -0.99 -7.39
N ASN A 311 -18.17 0.06 -7.13
CA ASN A 311 -18.34 1.18 -8.07
C ASN A 311 -17.04 1.97 -8.28
N LEU A 312 -16.21 2.10 -7.24
CA LEU A 312 -14.90 2.75 -7.34
C LEU A 312 -13.92 1.96 -8.21
N LEU A 313 -13.93 0.63 -8.13
CA LEU A 313 -13.08 -0.21 -8.97
C LEU A 313 -13.61 -0.38 -10.39
N VAL A 314 -14.93 -0.38 -10.60
CA VAL A 314 -15.51 -0.29 -11.95
C VAL A 314 -15.14 1.06 -12.58
N GLY A 315 -15.16 2.15 -11.80
CA GLY A 315 -14.68 3.46 -12.22
C GLY A 315 -13.17 3.48 -12.52
N ALA A 316 -12.36 2.68 -11.83
CA ALA A 316 -10.95 2.49 -12.17
C ALA A 316 -10.79 1.75 -13.50
N GLY A 317 -11.58 0.68 -13.72
CA GLY A 317 -11.67 -0.12 -14.94
C GLY A 317 -12.01 0.66 -16.21
N LEU A 318 -12.80 1.72 -16.09
CA LEU A 318 -13.19 2.59 -17.21
C LEU A 318 -12.13 3.65 -17.58
N LEU A 319 -11.03 3.75 -16.82
CA LEU A 319 -9.92 4.70 -17.03
C LEU A 319 -8.67 4.01 -17.61
N ALA A 320 -8.86 2.84 -18.21
CA ALA A 320 -7.84 1.94 -18.66
C ALA A 320 -7.86 1.86 -20.18
N ASP A 321 -7.45 2.93 -20.87
CA ASP A 321 -7.20 2.84 -22.31
C ASP A 321 -5.80 2.25 -22.57
N GLY A 322 -5.73 1.40 -23.60
CA GLY A 322 -4.66 0.44 -23.86
C GLY A 322 -3.22 0.94 -23.70
N ALA A 323 -2.37 0.01 -23.26
CA ALA A 323 -0.95 0.13 -22.94
C ALA A 323 -0.63 0.75 -21.57
N GLY A 324 -0.79 -0.09 -20.53
CA GLY A 324 -0.40 0.21 -19.14
C GLY A 324 -1.57 0.68 -18.27
N PRO A 325 -1.42 0.57 -16.94
CA PRO A 325 -2.46 0.34 -15.90
C PRO A 325 -3.75 -0.43 -16.18
N GLY A 326 -4.10 -0.78 -17.42
CA GLY A 326 -5.43 -1.30 -17.72
C GLY A 326 -5.79 -2.68 -17.19
N ALA A 327 -4.79 -3.47 -16.81
CA ALA A 327 -5.02 -4.80 -16.29
C ALA A 327 -5.43 -4.85 -14.82
N GLU A 328 -4.83 -4.01 -13.96
CA GLU A 328 -5.28 -3.89 -12.57
C GLU A 328 -6.65 -3.19 -12.46
N ALA A 329 -7.03 -2.43 -13.49
CA ALA A 329 -8.31 -1.76 -13.63
C ALA A 329 -9.44 -2.74 -14.02
N ALA A 330 -9.19 -3.64 -14.96
CA ALA A 330 -10.09 -4.76 -15.26
C ALA A 330 -10.16 -5.78 -14.10
N ALA A 331 -9.06 -5.96 -13.35
CA ALA A 331 -9.00 -6.76 -12.12
C ALA A 331 -9.80 -6.21 -10.96
N GLY A 332 -9.84 -4.88 -10.84
CA GLY A 332 -10.27 -4.15 -9.67
C GLY A 332 -11.60 -4.64 -9.12
N PRO A 333 -12.70 -4.60 -9.89
CA PRO A 333 -14.03 -4.97 -9.41
C PRO A 333 -14.08 -6.38 -8.81
N GLY A 334 -13.37 -7.31 -9.45
CA GLY A 334 -13.30 -8.68 -8.98
C GLY A 334 -12.36 -8.89 -7.79
N ARG A 335 -11.23 -8.17 -7.71
CA ARG A 335 -10.40 -8.11 -6.49
C ARG A 335 -11.19 -7.50 -5.31
N ALA A 336 -11.99 -6.45 -5.51
CA ALA A 336 -12.88 -5.93 -4.45
C ALA A 336 -13.82 -6.99 -3.92
N GLU A 337 -14.54 -7.64 -4.83
CA GLU A 337 -15.52 -8.67 -4.48
C GLU A 337 -14.85 -9.84 -3.73
N LEU A 338 -13.59 -10.12 -4.04
CA LEU A 338 -12.76 -11.08 -3.32
C LEU A 338 -12.48 -10.63 -1.87
N PHE A 339 -12.06 -9.38 -1.69
CA PHE A 339 -11.67 -8.81 -0.39
C PHE A 339 -12.85 -8.31 0.47
N THR A 340 -14.08 -8.29 -0.07
CA THR A 340 -15.33 -8.01 0.68
C THR A 340 -16.20 -9.25 0.92
N GLY A 341 -15.64 -10.45 0.78
CA GLY A 341 -16.38 -11.67 1.12
C GLY A 341 -17.48 -12.05 0.13
N HIS A 342 -17.40 -11.57 -1.13
CA HIS A 342 -18.26 -11.95 -2.24
C HIS A 342 -17.51 -12.72 -3.34
N PRO A 343 -16.80 -13.81 -3.00
CA PRO A 343 -15.88 -14.49 -3.92
C PRO A 343 -16.59 -15.11 -5.15
N ALA A 344 -17.89 -15.38 -5.06
CA ALA A 344 -18.66 -15.94 -6.17
C ALA A 344 -18.89 -14.95 -7.31
N LEU A 345 -18.97 -13.65 -6.99
CA LEU A 345 -19.08 -12.56 -7.95
C LEU A 345 -17.71 -12.27 -8.59
N ALA A 346 -16.66 -12.20 -7.74
CA ALA A 346 -15.27 -12.05 -8.14
C ALA A 346 -14.83 -13.11 -9.17
N ARG A 347 -15.28 -14.35 -8.98
CA ARG A 347 -14.91 -15.48 -9.83
C ARG A 347 -15.14 -15.22 -11.32
N ARG A 348 -16.26 -14.59 -11.72
CA ARG A 348 -16.55 -14.37 -13.15
C ARG A 348 -15.80 -13.16 -13.70
N SER A 349 -15.81 -12.05 -12.97
CA SER A 349 -15.22 -10.77 -13.39
C SER A 349 -13.70 -10.84 -13.53
N VAL A 350 -13.00 -11.39 -12.53
CA VAL A 350 -11.52 -11.47 -12.55
C VAL A 350 -11.00 -12.37 -13.68
N PHE A 351 -11.69 -13.48 -13.96
CA PHE A 351 -11.23 -14.41 -15.01
C PHE A 351 -11.48 -13.93 -16.41
N GLN A 352 -12.63 -13.29 -16.64
CA GLN A 352 -12.91 -12.72 -17.94
C GLN A 352 -11.86 -11.65 -18.29
N ALA A 353 -11.51 -10.81 -17.32
CA ALA A 353 -10.38 -9.89 -17.46
C ALA A 353 -9.04 -10.62 -17.71
N ALA A 354 -8.80 -11.74 -17.01
CA ALA A 354 -7.59 -12.56 -17.22
C ALA A 354 -7.48 -13.09 -18.66
N GLU A 355 -8.58 -13.58 -19.24
CA GLU A 355 -8.64 -14.10 -20.61
C GLU A 355 -8.47 -12.97 -21.64
N GLU A 356 -9.15 -11.84 -21.47
CA GLU A 356 -9.08 -10.69 -22.40
C GLU A 356 -7.65 -10.11 -22.48
N LEU A 357 -6.88 -10.21 -21.40
CA LEU A 357 -5.52 -9.69 -21.30
C LEU A 357 -4.43 -10.72 -21.63
N CYS A 358 -4.80 -11.98 -21.89
CA CYS A 358 -3.87 -13.11 -22.04
C CYS A 358 -2.83 -12.87 -23.14
N ASP A 359 -3.24 -12.34 -24.29
CA ASP A 359 -2.36 -12.14 -25.44
C ASP A 359 -1.65 -10.77 -25.43
N ALA A 360 -2.35 -9.71 -25.00
CA ALA A 360 -1.84 -8.34 -25.03
C ALA A 360 -0.93 -8.01 -23.84
N HIS A 361 -1.21 -8.59 -22.66
CA HIS A 361 -0.53 -8.30 -21.40
C HIS A 361 -0.35 -9.59 -20.56
N PRO A 362 0.47 -10.56 -21.03
CA PRO A 362 0.61 -11.87 -20.41
C PRO A 362 1.05 -11.82 -18.93
N ARG A 363 1.79 -10.78 -18.54
CA ARG A 363 2.18 -10.52 -17.13
C ARG A 363 0.96 -10.29 -16.25
N CYS A 364 0.11 -9.32 -16.59
CA CYS A 364 -1.04 -8.98 -15.76
C CYS A 364 -2.16 -10.02 -15.86
N SER A 365 -2.26 -10.71 -17.00
CA SER A 365 -3.14 -11.87 -17.15
C SER A 365 -2.77 -12.98 -16.16
N SER A 366 -1.48 -13.26 -15.96
CA SER A 366 -1.04 -14.26 -14.97
C SER A 366 -1.47 -13.89 -13.53
N GLU A 367 -1.36 -12.62 -13.13
CA GLU A 367 -1.83 -12.16 -11.82
C GLU A 367 -3.35 -12.32 -11.66
N LEU A 368 -4.10 -11.96 -12.69
CA LEU A 368 -5.55 -12.08 -12.74
C LEU A 368 -6.01 -13.54 -12.68
N PHE A 369 -5.29 -14.46 -13.33
CA PHE A 369 -5.59 -15.89 -13.20
C PHE A 369 -5.35 -16.39 -11.77
N ALA A 370 -4.39 -15.84 -11.02
CA ALA A 370 -4.16 -16.17 -9.61
C ALA A 370 -5.33 -15.71 -8.73
N ASP A 371 -5.79 -14.47 -8.91
CA ASP A 371 -6.93 -13.91 -8.18
C ASP A 371 -8.24 -14.60 -8.55
N ALA A 372 -8.41 -14.98 -9.82
CA ALA A 372 -9.56 -15.74 -10.26
C ALA A 372 -9.54 -17.18 -9.71
N ALA A 373 -8.36 -17.79 -9.58
CA ALA A 373 -8.20 -19.07 -8.91
C ALA A 373 -8.56 -18.96 -7.43
N LEU A 374 -8.12 -17.90 -6.76
CA LEU A 374 -8.45 -17.61 -5.36
C LEU A 374 -9.95 -17.33 -5.16
N ALA A 375 -10.58 -16.55 -6.04
CA ALA A 375 -12.02 -16.31 -6.04
C ALA A 375 -12.83 -17.58 -6.25
N SER A 376 -12.37 -18.46 -7.14
CA SER A 376 -12.97 -19.78 -7.38
C SER A 376 -12.87 -20.69 -6.15
N LEU A 377 -11.73 -20.67 -5.47
CA LEU A 377 -11.51 -21.34 -4.19
C LEU A 377 -12.43 -20.79 -3.10
N LEU A 378 -12.48 -19.47 -2.92
CA LEU A 378 -13.29 -18.84 -1.87
C LEU A 378 -14.80 -19.00 -2.11
N SER A 379 -15.23 -19.18 -3.36
CA SER A 379 -16.63 -19.35 -3.75
C SER A 379 -17.13 -20.80 -3.76
N GLY A 380 -16.29 -21.78 -3.41
CA GLY A 380 -16.72 -23.18 -3.40
C GLY A 380 -16.65 -23.89 -4.75
N ASP A 381 -15.96 -23.32 -5.75
CA ASP A 381 -15.77 -23.92 -7.07
C ASP A 381 -14.30 -24.30 -7.35
N PRO A 382 -13.84 -25.42 -6.78
CA PRO A 382 -12.44 -25.82 -6.89
C PRO A 382 -12.04 -26.31 -8.29
N ALA A 383 -12.98 -26.67 -9.16
CA ALA A 383 -12.66 -27.03 -10.55
C ALA A 383 -12.29 -25.79 -11.37
N ALA A 384 -13.01 -24.68 -11.18
CA ALA A 384 -12.64 -23.42 -11.79
C ALA A 384 -11.30 -22.90 -11.25
N ALA A 385 -11.02 -23.10 -9.96
CA ALA A 385 -9.73 -22.74 -9.37
C ALA A 385 -8.56 -23.50 -10.02
N LEU A 386 -8.75 -24.78 -10.32
CA LEU A 386 -7.77 -25.62 -10.99
C LEU A 386 -7.48 -25.21 -12.41
N ILE A 387 -8.54 -25.06 -13.22
CA ILE A 387 -8.41 -24.69 -14.62
C ILE A 387 -7.64 -23.38 -14.73
N ARG A 388 -7.89 -22.45 -13.80
CA ARG A 388 -7.28 -21.11 -13.77
C ARG A 388 -5.85 -21.13 -13.26
N GLY A 389 -5.56 -21.96 -12.26
CA GLY A 389 -4.18 -22.22 -11.83
C GLY A 389 -3.34 -22.91 -12.91
N ILE A 390 -3.93 -23.81 -13.70
CA ILE A 390 -3.26 -24.47 -14.84
C ILE A 390 -2.97 -23.46 -15.96
N THR A 391 -3.91 -22.57 -16.28
CA THR A 391 -3.72 -21.51 -17.28
C THR A 391 -2.59 -20.56 -16.88
N LEU A 392 -2.49 -20.21 -15.58
CA LEU A 392 -1.39 -19.40 -15.05
C LEU A 392 -0.02 -20.06 -15.26
N LEU A 393 0.09 -21.37 -15.01
CA LEU A 393 1.35 -22.11 -15.17
C LEU A 393 1.78 -22.21 -16.64
N ARG A 394 0.84 -22.39 -17.56
CA ARG A 394 1.12 -22.44 -19.01
C ARG A 394 1.62 -21.10 -19.55
N LEU A 395 1.10 -19.98 -19.04
CA LEU A 395 1.54 -18.64 -19.43
C LEU A 395 2.94 -18.29 -18.88
N GLY A 396 3.33 -18.89 -17.75
CA GLY A 396 4.65 -18.69 -17.13
C GLY A 396 5.81 -19.41 -17.83
N GLU A 397 5.55 -20.38 -18.72
CA GLU A 397 6.59 -21.13 -19.45
C GLU A 397 7.25 -20.31 -20.59
N GLY A 398 6.64 -19.20 -21.03
CA GLY A 398 7.10 -18.40 -22.19
C GLY A 398 7.81 -17.08 -21.88
N SER A 399 7.87 -16.61 -20.62
CA SER A 399 8.39 -15.28 -20.29
C SER A 399 9.82 -15.31 -19.75
N THR A 400 10.79 -14.89 -20.56
CA THR A 400 12.19 -14.65 -20.15
C THR A 400 12.32 -13.26 -19.50
N GLY A 401 12.12 -13.15 -18.20
CA GLY A 401 12.24 -11.89 -17.48
C GLY A 401 12.28 -12.06 -15.96
N ARG A 402 13.20 -11.32 -15.33
CA ARG A 402 13.61 -11.34 -13.91
C ARG A 402 12.56 -10.71 -12.96
N ASP A 403 11.28 -10.94 -13.23
CA ASP A 403 10.17 -10.20 -12.61
C ASP A 403 8.95 -11.11 -12.40
N ARG A 404 9.20 -12.30 -11.84
CA ARG A 404 8.17 -13.27 -11.43
C ARG A 404 7.52 -12.88 -10.10
N SER A 405 7.38 -11.58 -9.85
CA SER A 405 7.01 -10.99 -8.56
C SER A 405 5.52 -11.08 -8.27
N GLY A 406 5.19 -11.73 -7.15
CA GLY A 406 3.87 -11.70 -6.54
C GLY A 406 2.83 -12.70 -7.06
N ASN A 407 2.11 -13.31 -6.11
CA ASN A 407 0.80 -13.95 -6.28
C ASN A 407 0.77 -15.47 -6.43
N CYS A 408 1.39 -16.18 -5.49
CA CYS A 408 0.92 -17.50 -5.08
C CYS A 408 -0.09 -17.39 -3.92
N PRO A 409 -1.08 -18.29 -3.81
CA PRO A 409 -2.13 -18.26 -2.78
C PRO A 409 -1.63 -18.04 -1.36
N ALA A 410 -0.43 -18.49 -1.00
CA ALA A 410 0.12 -18.29 0.35
C ALA A 410 0.27 -16.79 0.72
N ALA A 411 0.67 -15.93 -0.23
CA ALA A 411 0.68 -14.48 -0.07
C ALA A 411 -0.75 -13.88 -0.03
N ALA A 412 -1.70 -14.54 -0.69
CA ALA A 412 -3.10 -14.15 -0.61
C ALA A 412 -3.75 -14.56 0.73
N LEU A 413 -3.35 -15.68 1.32
CA LEU A 413 -3.78 -16.13 2.66
C LEU A 413 -3.31 -15.19 3.77
N ASN A 414 -2.09 -14.65 3.64
CA ASN A 414 -1.60 -13.58 4.50
C ASN A 414 -2.38 -12.27 4.26
N ARG A 415 -2.65 -11.89 3.01
CA ARG A 415 -3.40 -10.65 2.69
C ARG A 415 -4.86 -10.69 3.14
N THR A 416 -5.50 -11.86 3.16
CA THR A 416 -6.91 -12.00 3.57
C THR A 416 -7.10 -12.19 5.07
N GLY A 417 -6.04 -12.07 5.89
CA GLY A 417 -6.16 -12.24 7.34
C GLY A 417 -6.76 -13.59 7.75
N GLY A 418 -6.52 -14.64 6.95
CA GLY A 418 -7.07 -15.96 7.23
C GLY A 418 -8.54 -16.15 6.87
N GLN A 419 -9.14 -15.27 6.05
CA GLN A 419 -10.32 -15.64 5.27
C GLN A 419 -9.91 -16.68 4.21
N LEU A 420 -9.74 -17.91 4.69
CA LEU A 420 -9.47 -19.08 3.89
C LEU A 420 -10.74 -19.50 3.16
N PRO A 421 -10.61 -20.13 1.97
CA PRO A 421 -11.63 -21.02 1.48
C PRO A 421 -11.97 -21.99 2.61
N GLY A 422 -13.24 -22.08 3.01
CA GLY A 422 -13.63 -23.01 4.07
C GLY A 422 -13.04 -24.38 3.77
N ARG A 423 -12.49 -25.08 4.77
CA ARG A 423 -11.83 -26.40 4.66
C ARG A 423 -12.52 -27.37 3.70
N ARG A 424 -13.86 -27.29 3.60
CA ARG A 424 -14.68 -28.02 2.64
C ARG A 424 -14.26 -27.79 1.18
N THR A 425 -14.01 -26.55 0.77
CA THR A 425 -13.60 -26.24 -0.60
C THR A 425 -12.22 -26.80 -0.94
N VAL A 426 -11.25 -26.66 -0.04
CA VAL A 426 -9.89 -27.23 -0.24
C VAL A 426 -9.94 -28.76 -0.28
N LYS A 427 -10.79 -29.38 0.54
CA LYS A 427 -11.02 -30.82 0.49
C LYS A 427 -11.61 -31.26 -0.84
N THR A 428 -12.65 -30.57 -1.34
CA THR A 428 -13.25 -30.86 -2.65
C THR A 428 -12.26 -30.63 -3.80
N LEU A 429 -11.35 -29.66 -3.67
CA LEU A 429 -10.25 -29.45 -4.61
C LEU A 429 -9.32 -30.67 -4.66
N LEU A 430 -8.84 -31.12 -3.52
CA LEU A 430 -7.97 -32.30 -3.41
C LEU A 430 -8.65 -33.56 -3.97
N GLU A 431 -9.94 -33.77 -3.67
CA GLU A 431 -10.71 -34.90 -4.20
C GLU A 431 -10.80 -34.86 -5.73
N ARG A 432 -11.10 -33.69 -6.33
CA ARG A 432 -11.18 -33.53 -7.79
C ARG A 432 -9.82 -33.71 -8.47
N LEU A 433 -8.75 -33.15 -7.89
CA LEU A 433 -7.38 -33.31 -8.38
C LEU A 433 -6.94 -34.77 -8.41
N ARG A 434 -7.22 -35.49 -7.32
CA ARG A 434 -6.92 -36.92 -7.21
C ARG A 434 -7.72 -37.73 -8.22
N ALA A 435 -9.02 -37.46 -8.36
CA ALA A 435 -9.87 -38.13 -9.35
C ALA A 435 -9.43 -37.88 -10.81
N ALA A 436 -8.90 -36.69 -11.10
CA ALA A 436 -8.41 -36.33 -12.43
C ALA A 436 -6.95 -36.77 -12.71
N GLY A 437 -6.26 -37.39 -11.73
CA GLY A 437 -4.85 -37.79 -11.88
C GLY A 437 -3.87 -36.62 -12.08
N ALA A 438 -4.25 -35.41 -11.66
CA ALA A 438 -3.51 -34.18 -11.92
C ALA A 438 -2.32 -34.00 -10.93
N LEU A 439 -1.35 -34.91 -10.99
CA LEU A 439 -0.21 -35.00 -10.06
C LEU A 439 0.62 -33.71 -9.98
N GLY A 440 0.76 -32.97 -11.09
CA GLY A 440 1.49 -31.69 -11.13
C GLY A 440 0.85 -30.54 -10.33
N MET A 441 -0.42 -30.67 -9.92
CA MET A 441 -1.19 -29.64 -9.20
C MET A 441 -1.56 -30.05 -7.77
N LEU A 442 -1.33 -31.30 -7.39
CA LEU A 442 -1.58 -31.76 -6.02
C LEU A 442 -0.71 -31.05 -4.96
N PRO A 443 0.61 -30.82 -5.17
CA PRO A 443 1.44 -30.10 -4.20
C PRO A 443 0.86 -28.72 -3.84
N PHE A 444 0.35 -27.99 -4.84
CA PHE A 444 -0.29 -26.70 -4.64
C PHE A 444 -1.49 -26.77 -3.69
N ALA A 445 -2.44 -27.67 -3.97
CA ALA A 445 -3.66 -27.79 -3.16
C ALA A 445 -3.36 -28.27 -1.73
N LEU A 446 -2.35 -29.15 -1.59
CA LEU A 446 -1.88 -29.64 -0.30
C LEU A 446 -1.18 -28.54 0.52
N CYS A 447 -0.37 -27.68 -0.10
CA CYS A 447 0.20 -26.50 0.56
C CYS A 447 -0.89 -25.55 1.06
N VAL A 448 -1.90 -25.26 0.25
CA VAL A 448 -3.06 -24.43 0.66
C VAL A 448 -3.81 -25.08 1.83
N SER A 449 -4.04 -26.40 1.77
CA SER A 449 -4.66 -27.14 2.87
C SER A 449 -3.83 -27.07 4.14
N SER A 450 -2.50 -27.17 4.03
CA SER A 450 -1.60 -27.11 5.17
C SER A 450 -1.73 -25.78 5.90
N TYR A 451 -1.70 -24.65 5.19
CA TYR A 451 -1.91 -23.34 5.80
C TYR A 451 -3.30 -23.19 6.42
N ALA A 452 -4.33 -23.71 5.76
CA ALA A 452 -5.70 -23.71 6.30
C ALA A 452 -5.79 -24.45 7.64
N ASP A 453 -5.09 -25.57 7.72
CA ASP A 453 -5.07 -26.42 8.89
C ASP A 453 -4.24 -25.80 10.02
N VAL A 454 -3.11 -25.14 9.74
CA VAL A 454 -2.38 -24.34 10.74
C VAL A 454 -3.28 -23.25 11.32
N PHE A 455 -3.96 -22.50 10.45
CA PHE A 455 -4.83 -21.40 10.85
C PHE A 455 -5.94 -21.84 11.80
N THR A 456 -6.54 -23.00 11.52
CA THR A 456 -7.63 -23.58 12.32
C THR A 456 -7.12 -24.46 13.48
N GLY A 457 -5.82 -24.48 13.73
CA GLY A 457 -5.19 -25.19 14.84
C GLY A 457 -5.06 -26.70 14.67
N ARG A 458 -5.20 -27.23 13.46
CA ARG A 458 -5.05 -28.66 13.11
C ARG A 458 -3.64 -28.94 12.60
N THR A 459 -2.64 -28.70 13.43
CA THR A 459 -1.20 -28.76 13.08
C THR A 459 -0.74 -30.14 12.58
N GLU A 460 -1.31 -31.24 13.08
CA GLU A 460 -1.00 -32.58 12.54
C GLU A 460 -1.51 -32.80 11.11
N ALA A 461 -2.75 -32.36 10.83
CA ALA A 461 -3.30 -32.43 9.49
C ALA A 461 -2.51 -31.53 8.53
N ALA A 462 -2.10 -30.36 9.02
CA ALA A 462 -1.25 -29.45 8.25
C ALA A 462 0.10 -30.08 7.90
N ARG A 463 0.73 -30.77 8.86
CA ARG A 463 1.99 -31.46 8.65
C ARG A 463 1.85 -32.57 7.62
N ALA A 464 0.83 -33.43 7.77
CA ALA A 464 0.57 -34.52 6.85
C ALA A 464 0.39 -34.01 5.41
N ALA A 465 -0.42 -32.95 5.22
CA ALA A 465 -0.63 -32.35 3.90
C ALA A 465 0.68 -31.77 3.30
N ALA A 466 1.48 -31.04 4.10
CA ALA A 466 2.75 -30.50 3.63
C ALA A 466 3.78 -31.58 3.32
N THR A 467 3.85 -32.66 4.10
CA THR A 467 4.72 -33.81 3.82
C THR A 467 4.34 -34.49 2.51
N GLU A 468 3.04 -34.76 2.29
CA GLU A 468 2.56 -35.32 1.02
C GLU A 468 2.88 -34.38 -0.16
N ALA A 469 2.77 -33.06 0.04
CA ALA A 469 3.13 -32.07 -0.98
C ALA A 469 4.61 -32.16 -1.37
N VAL A 470 5.51 -32.29 -0.39
CA VAL A 470 6.96 -32.44 -0.62
C VAL A 470 7.26 -33.71 -1.42
N GLU A 471 6.63 -34.84 -1.07
CA GLU A 471 6.81 -36.11 -1.77
C GLU A 471 6.33 -36.03 -3.24
N LEU A 472 5.14 -35.49 -3.47
CA LEU A 472 4.59 -35.32 -4.82
C LEU A 472 5.37 -34.31 -5.66
N ALA A 473 5.85 -33.22 -5.05
CA ALA A 473 6.69 -32.24 -5.73
C ALA A 473 8.05 -32.83 -6.13
N ALA A 474 8.62 -33.70 -5.29
CA ALA A 474 9.86 -34.41 -5.61
C ALA A 474 9.67 -35.37 -6.80
N LEU A 475 8.55 -36.11 -6.82
CA LEU A 475 8.23 -37.05 -7.91
C LEU A 475 8.04 -36.37 -9.27
N THR A 476 7.51 -35.15 -9.30
CA THR A 476 7.28 -34.39 -10.54
C THR A 476 8.53 -33.66 -11.04
N GLY A 477 9.62 -33.62 -10.26
CA GLY A 477 10.85 -32.90 -10.60
C GLY A 477 10.69 -31.37 -10.64
N ASN A 478 9.55 -30.82 -10.22
CA ASN A 478 9.28 -29.40 -10.29
C ASN A 478 9.86 -28.67 -9.07
N GLU A 479 11.02 -28.04 -9.24
CA GLU A 479 11.74 -27.31 -8.19
C GLU A 479 10.91 -26.19 -7.53
N PHE A 480 10.00 -25.55 -8.28
CA PHE A 480 9.12 -24.51 -7.72
C PHE A 480 8.14 -25.11 -6.71
N TRP A 481 7.52 -26.25 -7.04
CA TRP A 481 6.65 -26.95 -6.09
C TRP A 481 7.40 -27.55 -4.93
N GLN A 482 8.63 -28.01 -5.13
CA GLN A 482 9.47 -28.52 -4.04
C GLN A 482 9.82 -27.42 -3.05
N TYR A 483 10.22 -26.24 -3.55
CA TYR A 483 10.45 -25.06 -2.73
C TYR A 483 9.22 -24.73 -1.88
N LEU A 484 8.05 -24.55 -2.52
CA LEU A 484 6.83 -24.13 -1.80
C LEU A 484 6.38 -25.16 -0.77
N SER A 485 6.50 -26.44 -1.09
CA SER A 485 6.11 -27.54 -0.19
C SER A 485 7.04 -27.64 1.02
N LEU A 486 8.36 -27.48 0.81
CA LEU A 486 9.33 -27.45 1.89
C LEU A 486 9.16 -26.21 2.77
N SER A 487 8.84 -25.05 2.20
CA SER A 487 8.52 -23.83 2.96
C SER A 487 7.24 -23.99 3.79
N ALA A 488 6.20 -24.61 3.24
CA ALA A 488 4.96 -24.91 3.98
C ALA A 488 5.24 -25.88 5.14
N LEU A 489 6.02 -26.93 4.90
CA LEU A 489 6.40 -27.89 5.94
C LEU A 489 7.25 -27.22 7.03
N ALA A 490 8.25 -26.42 6.65
CA ALA A 490 9.06 -25.64 7.59
C ALA A 490 8.19 -24.72 8.46
N HIS A 491 7.17 -24.07 7.88
CA HIS A 491 6.25 -23.22 8.63
C HIS A 491 5.43 -24.02 9.67
N VAL A 492 4.93 -25.20 9.32
CA VAL A 492 4.23 -26.08 10.28
C VAL A 492 5.17 -26.47 11.42
N GLU A 493 6.41 -26.84 11.12
CA GLU A 493 7.41 -27.21 12.13
C GLU A 493 7.80 -26.02 13.02
N ALA A 494 7.86 -24.80 12.47
CA ALA A 494 8.06 -23.58 13.25
C ALA A 494 6.91 -23.35 14.25
N VAL A 495 5.65 -23.49 13.81
CA VAL A 495 4.47 -23.36 14.68
C VAL A 495 4.48 -24.40 15.80
N ARG A 496 4.86 -25.65 15.48
CA ARG A 496 4.99 -26.74 16.46
C ARG A 496 6.23 -26.63 17.35
N GLY A 497 7.18 -25.76 17.00
CA GLY A 497 8.44 -25.62 17.73
C GLY A 497 9.41 -26.80 17.53
N LYS A 498 9.34 -27.52 16.39
CA LYS A 498 10.32 -28.54 16.01
C LYS A 498 11.53 -27.88 15.35
N ALA A 499 12.38 -27.25 16.18
CA ALA A 499 13.44 -26.36 15.71
C ALA A 499 14.39 -27.00 14.67
N GLU A 500 14.86 -28.22 14.93
CA GLU A 500 15.80 -28.90 14.02
C GLU A 500 15.15 -29.24 12.67
N LEU A 501 13.92 -29.77 12.67
CA LEU A 501 13.18 -30.08 11.44
C LEU A 501 12.84 -28.82 10.64
N CYS A 502 12.42 -27.74 11.32
CA CYS A 502 12.16 -26.46 10.67
C CYS A 502 13.43 -25.92 9.98
N ARG A 503 14.59 -25.96 10.66
CA ARG A 503 15.87 -25.51 10.09
C ARG A 503 16.32 -26.40 8.93
N GLU A 504 16.10 -27.71 9.03
CA GLU A 504 16.41 -28.64 7.95
C GLU A 504 15.58 -28.37 6.69
N HIS A 505 14.26 -28.33 6.83
CA HIS A 505 13.35 -28.08 5.71
C HIS A 505 13.55 -26.68 5.12
N GLY A 506 13.75 -25.67 5.97
CA GLY A 506 14.04 -24.30 5.52
C GLY A 506 15.34 -24.22 4.70
N ARG A 507 16.41 -24.89 5.14
CA ARG A 507 17.68 -24.94 4.38
C ARG A 507 17.52 -25.63 3.03
N ARG A 508 16.77 -26.74 2.99
CA ARG A 508 16.47 -27.47 1.75
C ARG A 508 15.65 -26.63 0.78
N ALA A 509 14.66 -25.89 1.28
CA ALA A 509 13.88 -24.95 0.47
C ALA A 509 14.79 -23.84 -0.08
N LEU A 510 15.59 -23.18 0.77
CA LEU A 510 16.48 -22.10 0.35
C LEU A 510 17.52 -22.55 -0.70
N ALA A 511 17.96 -23.80 -0.67
CA ALA A 511 18.85 -24.36 -1.70
C ALA A 511 18.20 -24.47 -3.09
N LEU A 512 16.86 -24.53 -3.15
CA LEU A 512 16.07 -24.54 -4.38
C LEU A 512 15.62 -23.13 -4.81
N LYS A 513 15.90 -22.10 -4.00
CA LYS A 513 15.47 -20.72 -4.26
C LYS A 513 16.26 -20.16 -5.45
N ARG A 514 15.56 -19.78 -6.52
CA ARG A 514 16.18 -19.13 -7.68
C ARG A 514 16.17 -17.61 -7.50
N ALA A 515 17.29 -16.95 -7.81
CA ALA A 515 17.47 -15.50 -7.60
C ALA A 515 16.58 -14.63 -8.52
N ASP A 516 16.06 -15.18 -9.61
CA ASP A 516 15.19 -14.52 -10.58
C ASP A 516 13.69 -14.78 -10.33
N THR A 517 13.37 -15.57 -9.30
CA THR A 517 12.02 -16.03 -8.99
C THR A 517 11.63 -15.50 -7.62
N ASP A 518 10.52 -14.77 -7.59
CA ASP A 518 9.96 -14.27 -6.35
C ASP A 518 9.06 -15.34 -5.73
N TYR A 519 9.16 -15.49 -4.41
CA TYR A 519 8.47 -16.54 -3.70
C TYR A 519 7.54 -15.94 -2.64
N PRO A 520 6.25 -16.29 -2.67
CA PRO A 520 5.14 -15.68 -1.92
C PRO A 520 5.19 -15.84 -0.40
N ARG A 521 6.12 -16.66 0.10
CA ARG A 521 6.33 -17.06 1.49
C ARG A 521 7.69 -17.73 1.53
N ASP A 522 8.66 -16.99 2.03
CA ASP A 522 10.02 -17.48 2.04
C ASP A 522 10.19 -18.54 3.13
N ALA A 523 10.99 -19.57 2.86
CA ALA A 523 11.53 -20.42 3.90
C ALA A 523 12.19 -19.59 5.01
N SER A 524 12.72 -18.41 4.66
CA SER A 524 13.21 -17.40 5.61
C SER A 524 12.12 -16.92 6.59
N GLU A 525 10.85 -16.77 6.20
CA GLU A 525 9.77 -16.40 7.14
C GLU A 525 9.50 -17.51 8.15
N ALA A 526 9.47 -18.78 7.72
CA ALA A 526 9.30 -19.91 8.62
C ALA A 526 10.44 -20.00 9.64
N LEU A 527 11.67 -19.79 9.19
CA LEU A 527 12.84 -19.69 10.06
C LEU A 527 12.73 -18.47 11.01
N GLY A 528 12.29 -17.31 10.51
CA GLY A 528 12.08 -16.13 11.33
C GLY A 528 11.05 -16.34 12.43
N LEU A 529 9.94 -17.02 12.12
CA LEU A 529 8.92 -17.39 13.11
C LEU A 529 9.47 -18.34 14.18
N LEU A 530 10.29 -19.31 13.78
CA LEU A 530 10.97 -20.20 14.73
C LEU A 530 11.86 -19.40 15.68
N GLU A 531 12.74 -18.55 15.17
CA GLU A 531 13.69 -17.81 16.00
C GLU A 531 12.98 -16.78 16.90
N LEU A 532 11.88 -16.17 16.41
CA LEU A 532 10.97 -15.35 17.21
C LEU A 532 10.37 -16.14 18.38
N SER A 533 9.95 -17.40 18.14
CA SER A 533 9.39 -18.26 19.18
C SER A 533 10.41 -18.64 20.26
N ILE A 534 11.65 -18.94 19.86
CA ILE A 534 12.76 -19.30 20.74
C ILE A 534 13.18 -18.09 21.60
N GLY A 535 13.05 -16.88 21.04
CA GLY A 535 13.43 -15.62 21.68
C GLY A 535 14.74 -15.04 21.14
N ASP A 536 15.26 -15.56 20.03
CA ASP A 536 16.39 -14.98 19.30
C ASP A 536 15.88 -13.91 18.31
N TYR A 537 15.51 -12.76 18.86
CA TYR A 537 14.91 -11.67 18.10
C TYR A 537 15.83 -11.05 17.03
N PRO A 538 17.15 -10.90 17.25
CA PRO A 538 18.07 -10.44 16.21
C PRO A 538 18.12 -11.38 15.00
N GLU A 539 18.23 -12.70 15.22
CA GLU A 539 18.21 -13.66 14.13
C GLU A 539 16.84 -13.70 13.45
N ALA A 540 15.74 -13.62 14.19
CA ALA A 540 14.39 -13.52 13.62
C ALA A 540 14.26 -12.34 12.65
N LEU A 541 14.71 -11.14 13.04
CA LEU A 541 14.72 -9.97 12.17
C LEU A 541 15.57 -10.16 10.92
N ARG A 542 16.74 -10.79 11.07
CA ARG A 542 17.63 -11.11 9.95
C ARG A 542 16.91 -12.02 8.94
N ARG A 543 16.23 -13.05 9.42
CA ARG A 543 15.44 -13.99 8.61
C ARG A 543 14.25 -13.33 7.92
N PHE A 544 13.49 -12.49 8.63
CA PHE A 544 12.39 -11.76 8.00
C PHE A 544 12.87 -10.80 6.90
N ARG A 545 14.05 -10.19 7.06
CA ARG A 545 14.67 -9.37 6.01
C ARG A 545 15.11 -10.19 4.79
N GLU A 546 15.68 -11.37 5.00
CA GLU A 546 16.03 -12.28 3.89
C GLU A 546 14.82 -12.73 3.08
N GLY A 547 13.65 -12.79 3.72
CA GLY A 547 12.38 -13.11 3.09
C GLY A 547 11.61 -11.94 2.52
N ALA A 548 12.02 -10.70 2.80
CA ALA A 548 11.33 -9.52 2.31
C ALA A 548 11.50 -9.37 0.78
N MET A 549 10.45 -8.88 0.12
CA MET A 549 10.44 -8.61 -1.32
C MET A 549 11.60 -7.68 -1.72
N SER A 550 12.16 -7.88 -2.92
CA SER A 550 13.34 -7.14 -3.41
C SER A 550 13.20 -5.61 -3.37
N THR A 551 11.98 -5.07 -3.53
CA THR A 551 11.71 -3.63 -3.46
C THR A 551 11.87 -3.04 -2.05
N SER A 552 11.87 -3.86 -1.00
CA SER A 552 12.10 -3.47 0.40
C SER A 552 13.50 -3.81 0.91
N ALA A 553 14.27 -4.60 0.17
CA ALA A 553 15.61 -5.05 0.59
C ALA A 553 16.66 -3.91 0.60
N ASP A 554 16.41 -2.81 -0.13
CA ASP A 554 17.33 -1.68 -0.25
C ASP A 554 17.26 -0.69 0.94
N ASP A 555 16.23 -0.78 1.80
CA ASP A 555 16.11 0.03 3.03
C ASP A 555 16.08 -0.88 4.28
N PRO A 556 17.12 -0.87 5.13
CA PRO A 556 17.21 -1.69 6.35
C PRO A 556 16.08 -1.46 7.37
N ASP A 557 15.36 -0.35 7.27
CA ASP A 557 14.26 0.06 8.14
C ASP A 557 12.87 -0.06 7.48
N SER A 558 12.78 -0.49 6.22
CA SER A 558 11.51 -0.73 5.54
C SER A 558 10.81 -1.95 6.11
N LEU A 559 9.59 -1.74 6.61
CA LEU A 559 8.67 -2.79 7.06
C LEU A 559 7.40 -2.63 6.23
N LEU A 560 6.94 -3.73 5.62
CA LEU A 560 5.69 -3.74 4.88
C LEU A 560 4.51 -3.65 5.85
N ASP A 561 3.38 -3.23 5.30
CA ASP A 561 2.14 -2.99 6.04
C ASP A 561 1.69 -4.21 6.87
N SER A 562 2.08 -5.44 6.49
CA SER A 562 1.66 -6.70 7.15
C SER A 562 2.81 -7.51 7.80
N ASP A 563 3.99 -6.92 8.00
CA ASP A 563 5.16 -7.61 8.60
C ASP A 563 5.07 -7.75 10.14
N PHE A 564 3.95 -8.28 10.64
CA PHE A 564 3.64 -8.30 12.07
C PHE A 564 4.68 -9.04 12.92
N ASP A 565 5.21 -10.17 12.44
CA ASP A 565 6.22 -10.93 13.17
C ASP A 565 7.58 -10.22 13.21
N ALA A 566 7.96 -9.52 12.13
CA ALA A 566 9.16 -8.68 12.10
C ALA A 566 9.01 -7.46 13.01
N ILE A 567 7.84 -6.84 13.04
CA ILE A 567 7.50 -5.77 13.98
C ILE A 567 7.62 -6.27 15.43
N GLU A 568 7.09 -7.46 15.74
CA GLU A 568 7.22 -8.05 17.08
C GLU A 568 8.70 -8.25 17.45
N ALA A 569 9.48 -8.87 16.57
CA ALA A 569 10.90 -9.11 16.77
C ALA A 569 11.66 -7.78 16.99
N ARG A 570 11.31 -6.72 16.25
CA ARG A 570 11.91 -5.38 16.40
C ARG A 570 11.62 -4.78 17.78
N ILE A 571 10.36 -4.77 18.21
CA ILE A 571 9.97 -4.25 19.52
C ILE A 571 10.69 -5.02 20.63
N ARG A 572 10.73 -6.36 20.54
CA ARG A 572 11.37 -7.21 21.54
C ARG A 572 12.90 -7.13 21.55
N SER A 573 13.51 -6.72 20.44
CA SER A 573 14.93 -6.37 20.34
C SER A 573 15.26 -5.01 20.98
N GLY A 574 14.26 -4.24 21.42
CA GLY A 574 14.46 -2.90 21.97
C GLY A 574 14.77 -1.83 20.93
N LEU A 575 14.58 -2.14 19.63
CA LEU A 575 14.81 -1.20 18.54
C LEU A 575 13.58 -0.29 18.35
N PRO A 576 13.78 1.00 18.00
CA PRO A 576 12.68 1.90 17.74
C PRO A 576 11.88 1.47 16.50
N LEU A 577 10.55 1.56 16.59
CA LEU A 577 9.67 1.33 15.45
C LEU A 577 9.71 2.53 14.49
N PRO A 578 9.92 2.31 13.18
CA PRO A 578 9.77 3.34 12.17
C PRO A 578 8.35 3.96 12.19
N GLU A 579 8.23 5.23 11.81
CA GLU A 579 6.93 5.91 11.80
C GLU A 579 5.93 5.24 10.85
N GLY A 580 6.39 4.76 9.68
CA GLY A 580 5.57 3.99 8.74
C GLY A 580 4.96 2.73 9.38
N ALA A 581 5.73 1.99 10.18
CA ALA A 581 5.24 0.82 10.90
C ALA A 581 4.22 1.20 12.00
N ARG A 582 4.43 2.32 12.71
CA ARG A 582 3.45 2.82 13.70
C ARG A 582 2.13 3.21 13.05
N VAL A 583 2.19 3.90 11.91
CA VAL A 583 1.01 4.28 11.10
C VAL A 583 0.30 3.03 10.59
N SER A 584 1.04 2.03 10.09
CA SER A 584 0.45 0.77 9.64
C SER A 584 -0.27 0.02 10.77
N LEU A 585 0.34 -0.08 11.94
CA LEU A 585 -0.31 -0.72 13.10
C LEU A 585 -1.58 0.03 13.52
N ALA A 586 -1.56 1.36 13.48
CA ALA A 586 -2.75 2.16 13.77
C ALA A 586 -3.85 1.94 12.73
N ARG A 587 -3.49 1.84 11.44
CA ARG A 587 -4.40 1.53 10.34
C ARG A 587 -5.05 0.15 10.52
N HIS A 588 -4.25 -0.90 10.70
CA HIS A 588 -4.74 -2.26 10.86
C HIS A 588 -5.62 -2.44 12.11
N ALA A 589 -5.26 -1.80 13.23
CA ALA A 589 -6.07 -1.84 14.44
C ALA A 589 -7.49 -1.26 14.24
N GLY A 590 -7.70 -0.40 13.25
CA GLY A 590 -9.02 0.15 12.90
C GLY A 590 -9.82 -0.65 11.86
N GLN A 591 -9.28 -1.76 11.35
CA GLN A 591 -9.90 -2.53 10.26
C GLN A 591 -10.94 -3.53 10.78
N VAL A 592 -12.22 -3.17 10.68
CA VAL A 592 -13.34 -4.01 11.17
C VAL A 592 -13.57 -5.27 10.32
N HIS A 593 -13.25 -5.22 9.04
CA HIS A 593 -13.45 -6.28 8.04
C HIS A 593 -12.31 -7.34 8.00
N LEU A 594 -11.19 -7.09 8.68
CA LEU A 594 -10.06 -8.03 8.84
C LEU A 594 -9.75 -8.23 10.34
N PRO A 595 -10.61 -8.94 11.08
CA PRO A 595 -10.58 -8.96 12.54
C PRO A 595 -9.28 -9.52 13.10
N LEU A 596 -8.67 -10.49 12.40
CA LEU A 596 -7.40 -11.07 12.82
C LEU A 596 -6.24 -10.08 12.71
N HIS A 597 -6.13 -9.33 11.59
CA HIS A 597 -5.09 -8.33 11.44
C HIS A 597 -5.26 -7.20 12.45
N ALA A 598 -6.50 -6.77 12.69
CA ALA A 598 -6.80 -5.81 13.74
C ALA A 598 -6.38 -6.34 15.13
N ALA A 599 -6.69 -7.60 15.45
CA ALA A 599 -6.28 -8.22 16.71
C ALA A 599 -4.75 -8.31 16.87
N ILE A 600 -4.02 -8.70 15.83
CA ILE A 600 -2.55 -8.77 15.83
C ILE A 600 -1.96 -7.35 15.97
N ALA A 601 -2.48 -6.37 15.22
CA ALA A 601 -2.00 -5.00 15.30
C ALA A 601 -2.22 -4.39 16.69
N LEU A 602 -3.37 -4.64 17.31
CA LEU A 602 -3.66 -4.24 18.70
C LEU A 602 -2.70 -4.91 19.70
N ARG A 603 -2.39 -6.21 19.55
CA ARG A 603 -1.36 -6.89 20.35
C ARG A 603 -0.02 -6.18 20.26
N LEU A 604 0.42 -5.84 19.05
CA LEU A 604 1.73 -5.20 18.82
C LEU A 604 1.77 -3.77 19.35
N ARG A 605 0.67 -3.01 19.22
CA ARG A 605 0.52 -1.68 19.84
C ARG A 605 0.61 -1.77 21.36
N GLY A 606 -0.07 -2.74 21.97
CA GLY A 606 0.03 -3.00 23.41
C GLY A 606 1.44 -3.37 23.86
N LEU A 607 2.13 -4.22 23.07
CA LEU A 607 3.52 -4.59 23.34
C LEU A 607 4.47 -3.39 23.27
N ALA A 608 4.32 -2.52 22.26
CA ALA A 608 5.14 -1.33 22.09
C ALA A 608 4.87 -0.24 23.15
N ALA A 609 3.62 -0.10 23.61
CA ALA A 609 3.24 0.89 24.63
C ALA A 609 3.67 0.49 26.05
N GLY A 610 3.67 -0.81 26.37
CA GLY A 610 4.10 -1.30 27.69
C GLY A 610 3.05 -1.11 28.79
N LYS A 611 3.43 -0.49 29.92
CA LYS A 611 2.53 -0.34 31.09
C LYS A 611 1.32 0.54 30.75
N GLY A 612 0.13 0.10 31.14
CA GLY A 612 -1.13 0.84 30.95
C GLY A 612 -1.80 0.63 29.59
N ALA A 613 -1.30 -0.29 28.76
CA ALA A 613 -1.89 -0.60 27.45
C ALA A 613 -2.87 -1.79 27.48
N GLU A 614 -3.57 -1.99 28.60
CA GLU A 614 -4.46 -3.13 28.84
C GLU A 614 -5.61 -3.17 27.83
N ASP A 615 -6.20 -2.01 27.52
CA ASP A 615 -7.29 -1.85 26.55
C ASP A 615 -6.96 -2.45 25.16
N CYS A 616 -5.70 -2.33 24.72
CA CYS A 616 -5.28 -2.89 23.43
C CYS A 616 -5.39 -4.42 23.43
N PHE A 617 -5.01 -5.08 24.54
CA PHE A 617 -5.07 -6.53 24.65
C PHE A 617 -6.51 -7.02 24.81
N GLU A 618 -7.34 -6.32 25.58
CA GLU A 618 -8.75 -6.68 25.76
C GLU A 618 -9.53 -6.57 24.44
N GLN A 619 -9.31 -5.50 23.66
CA GLN A 619 -9.89 -5.37 22.32
C GLN A 619 -9.37 -6.45 21.35
N ALA A 620 -8.08 -6.78 21.39
CA ALA A 620 -7.52 -7.85 20.58
C ALA A 620 -8.15 -9.21 20.92
N LEU A 621 -8.38 -9.52 22.20
CA LEU A 621 -9.02 -10.76 22.64
C LEU A 621 -10.50 -10.82 22.25
N ALA A 622 -11.21 -9.70 22.24
CA ALA A 622 -12.58 -9.63 21.73
C ALA A 622 -12.64 -9.99 20.24
N LEU A 623 -11.76 -9.42 19.42
CA LEU A 623 -11.70 -9.72 17.98
C LEU A 623 -11.29 -11.18 17.70
N HIS A 624 -10.42 -11.77 18.53
CA HIS A 624 -10.06 -13.18 18.44
C HIS A 624 -11.24 -14.13 18.73
N ALA A 625 -12.26 -13.68 19.47
CA ALA A 625 -13.47 -14.47 19.70
C ALA A 625 -14.30 -14.62 18.42
N ASP A 626 -14.30 -13.60 17.55
CA ASP A 626 -15.06 -13.57 16.30
C ASP A 626 -14.32 -14.28 15.14
N VAL A 627 -12.99 -14.30 15.17
CA VAL A 627 -12.15 -14.99 14.18
C VAL A 627 -11.18 -15.95 14.87
N PRO A 628 -11.59 -17.22 15.08
CA PRO A 628 -10.78 -18.17 15.84
C PRO A 628 -9.54 -18.60 15.06
N CYS A 629 -8.40 -17.98 15.38
CA CYS A 629 -7.06 -18.43 15.04
C CYS A 629 -6.32 -18.80 16.34
N PRO A 630 -6.33 -20.09 16.75
CA PRO A 630 -5.86 -20.47 18.08
C PRO A 630 -4.42 -20.08 18.39
N LEU A 631 -3.54 -20.09 17.37
CA LEU A 631 -2.15 -19.68 17.50
C LEU A 631 -2.05 -18.20 17.87
N GLU A 632 -2.71 -17.32 17.11
CA GLU A 632 -2.64 -15.88 17.33
C GLU A 632 -3.38 -15.46 18.60
N THR A 633 -4.48 -16.14 18.96
CA THR A 633 -5.14 -15.95 20.26
C THR A 633 -4.20 -16.30 21.42
N ALA A 634 -3.51 -17.45 21.37
CA ALA A 634 -2.56 -17.86 22.40
C ALA A 634 -1.37 -16.90 22.50
N ARG A 635 -0.83 -16.43 21.36
CA ARG A 635 0.22 -15.40 21.32
C ARG A 635 -0.23 -14.07 21.93
N THR A 636 -1.46 -13.61 21.65
CA THR A 636 -2.01 -12.40 22.31
C THR A 636 -2.10 -12.58 23.82
N ARG A 637 -2.59 -13.72 24.30
CA ARG A 637 -2.69 -14.01 25.74
C ARG A 637 -1.32 -14.10 26.43
N LEU A 638 -0.32 -14.70 25.76
CA LEU A 638 1.05 -14.74 26.26
C LEU A 638 1.62 -13.33 26.45
N VAL A 639 1.55 -12.48 25.42
CA VAL A 639 2.06 -11.10 25.49
C VAL A 639 1.34 -10.30 26.58
N TYR A 640 0.02 -10.45 26.70
CA TYR A 640 -0.75 -9.77 27.72
C TYR A 640 -0.36 -10.22 29.14
N GLY A 641 -0.20 -11.53 29.34
CA GLY A 641 0.29 -12.11 30.60
C GLY A 641 1.69 -11.63 31.00
N GLU A 642 2.62 -11.55 30.02
CA GLU A 642 3.97 -10.98 30.22
C GLU A 642 3.89 -9.53 30.72
N GLN A 643 3.03 -8.69 30.12
CA GLN A 643 2.86 -7.28 30.51
C GLN A 643 2.21 -7.15 31.90
N LEU A 644 1.16 -7.92 32.19
CA LEU A 644 0.51 -7.93 33.51
C LEU A 644 1.48 -8.35 34.62
N ARG A 645 2.34 -9.35 34.36
CA ARG A 645 3.39 -9.76 35.30
C ARG A 645 4.38 -8.63 35.55
N ARG A 646 4.85 -7.94 34.50
CA ARG A 646 5.76 -6.78 34.61
C ARG A 646 5.11 -5.59 35.32
N ALA A 647 3.78 -5.47 35.26
CA ALA A 647 3.00 -4.49 36.01
C ALA A 647 2.72 -4.90 37.48
N GLY A 648 3.14 -6.10 37.91
CA GLY A 648 2.92 -6.60 39.28
C GLY A 648 1.56 -7.27 39.51
N GLN A 649 0.71 -7.36 38.50
CA GLN A 649 -0.65 -7.93 38.58
C GLN A 649 -0.64 -9.47 38.46
N ARG A 650 0.01 -10.15 39.41
CA ARG A 650 0.31 -11.59 39.34
C ARG A 650 -0.90 -12.49 39.11
N THR A 651 -2.04 -12.20 39.74
CA THR A 651 -3.25 -13.04 39.60
C THR A 651 -3.82 -12.99 38.18
N ARG A 652 -4.02 -11.79 37.62
CA ARG A 652 -4.46 -11.60 36.23
C ARG A 652 -3.44 -12.17 35.23
N ALA A 653 -2.15 -12.00 35.51
CA ALA A 653 -1.09 -12.57 34.67
C ALA A 653 -1.20 -14.09 34.56
N ARG A 654 -1.41 -14.81 35.68
CA ARG A 654 -1.56 -16.28 35.68
C ARG A 654 -2.77 -16.75 34.86
N GLU A 655 -3.89 -16.04 34.96
CA GLU A 655 -5.09 -16.36 34.18
C GLU A 655 -4.81 -16.34 32.67
N GLN A 656 -4.17 -15.28 32.19
CA GLN A 656 -3.83 -15.13 30.78
C GLN A 656 -2.76 -16.14 30.33
N LEU A 657 -1.72 -16.36 31.17
CA LEU A 657 -0.62 -17.28 30.85
C LEU A 657 -1.05 -18.75 30.85
N ARG A 658 -1.94 -19.18 31.76
CA ARG A 658 -2.52 -20.55 31.74
C ARG A 658 -3.36 -20.76 30.49
N SER A 659 -4.20 -19.78 30.18
CA SER A 659 -5.00 -19.78 28.96
C SER A 659 -4.16 -19.83 27.68
N ALA A 660 -3.01 -19.15 27.65
CA ALA A 660 -2.06 -19.22 26.56
C ALA A 660 -1.39 -20.60 26.48
N LEU A 661 -0.95 -21.14 27.62
CA LEU A 661 -0.35 -22.46 27.74
C LEU A 661 -1.28 -23.55 27.19
N ASP A 662 -2.53 -23.59 27.65
CA ASP A 662 -3.55 -24.53 27.16
C ASP A 662 -3.74 -24.42 25.63
N GLY A 663 -3.65 -23.20 25.10
CA GLY A 663 -3.71 -22.94 23.66
C GLY A 663 -2.54 -23.54 22.91
N PHE A 664 -1.31 -23.31 23.38
CA PHE A 664 -0.11 -23.84 22.75
C PHE A 664 0.03 -25.36 22.90
N GLU A 665 -0.36 -25.95 24.02
CA GLU A 665 -0.38 -27.41 24.22
C GLU A 665 -1.33 -28.09 23.22
N ARG A 666 -2.53 -27.53 22.99
CA ARG A 666 -3.47 -28.05 21.98
C ARG A 666 -2.92 -27.99 20.55
N LEU A 667 -2.02 -27.04 20.28
CA LEU A 667 -1.38 -26.86 18.97
C LEU A 667 -0.12 -27.72 18.80
N ASP A 668 0.34 -28.39 19.86
CA ASP A 668 1.69 -28.97 19.97
C ASP A 668 2.79 -27.92 19.70
N ALA A 669 2.56 -26.67 20.12
CA ALA A 669 3.46 -25.53 19.93
C ALA A 669 4.47 -25.44 21.09
N ARG A 670 5.42 -26.39 21.11
CA ARG A 670 6.25 -26.66 22.29
C ARG A 670 7.10 -25.49 22.77
N VAL A 671 7.78 -24.79 21.86
CA VAL A 671 8.65 -23.66 22.21
C VAL A 671 7.84 -22.52 22.85
N TRP A 672 6.64 -22.27 22.34
CA TRP A 672 5.70 -21.30 22.91
C TRP A 672 5.15 -21.74 24.28
N ALA A 673 4.85 -23.03 24.45
CA ALA A 673 4.42 -23.58 25.73
C ALA A 673 5.52 -23.45 26.80
N GLU A 674 6.77 -23.82 26.47
CA GLU A 674 7.92 -23.68 27.37
C GLU A 674 8.13 -22.22 27.82
N ARG A 675 7.89 -21.26 26.93
CA ARG A 675 7.90 -19.83 27.26
C ARG A 675 6.79 -19.46 28.25
N CYS A 676 5.57 -19.95 28.07
CA CYS A 676 4.48 -19.75 29.03
C CYS A 676 4.82 -20.32 30.41
N HIS A 677 5.44 -21.52 30.48
CA HIS A 677 5.89 -22.09 31.75
C HIS A 677 6.91 -21.22 32.47
N ARG A 678 7.90 -20.66 31.74
CA ARG A 678 8.89 -19.74 32.33
C ARG A 678 8.22 -18.50 32.92
N GLU A 679 7.28 -17.92 32.19
CA GLU A 679 6.54 -16.73 32.66
C GLU A 679 5.62 -17.06 33.85
N LEU A 680 4.95 -18.21 33.87
CA LEU A 680 4.15 -18.68 35.01
C LEU A 680 5.01 -18.92 36.25
N THR A 681 6.16 -19.59 36.08
CA THR A 681 7.13 -19.83 37.16
C THR A 681 7.63 -18.50 37.73
N ALA A 682 7.87 -17.50 36.88
CA ALA A 682 8.24 -16.15 37.30
C ALA A 682 7.13 -15.40 38.08
N THR A 683 5.88 -15.87 38.06
CA THR A 683 4.82 -15.37 38.95
C THR A 683 4.84 -16.02 40.34
N GLY A 684 5.71 -17.01 40.58
CA GLY A 684 5.76 -17.83 41.79
C GLY A 684 4.83 -19.04 41.76
N GLU A 685 4.29 -19.41 40.59
CA GLU A 685 3.47 -20.61 40.42
C GLU A 685 4.35 -21.82 40.08
N THR A 686 4.12 -22.96 40.73
CA THR A 686 4.78 -24.23 40.38
C THR A 686 4.00 -24.89 39.25
N VAL A 687 4.57 -24.91 38.04
CA VAL A 687 3.94 -25.55 36.87
C VAL A 687 4.69 -26.83 36.53
N ARG A 688 3.96 -27.89 36.16
CA ARG A 688 4.58 -29.12 35.65
C ARG A 688 5.37 -28.82 34.37
N PRO A 689 6.58 -29.37 34.17
CA PRO A 689 7.35 -29.14 32.96
C PRO A 689 6.67 -29.75 31.71
N VAL A 690 6.83 -29.11 30.55
CA VAL A 690 6.40 -29.66 29.25
C VAL A 690 7.11 -30.99 29.01
N PRO A 691 6.41 -32.05 28.61
CA PRO A 691 7.07 -33.29 28.25
C PRO A 691 8.03 -33.06 27.08
N GLY A 692 9.32 -33.34 27.28
CA GLY A 692 10.32 -33.15 26.25
C GLY A 692 10.34 -34.31 25.26
N GLU A 693 10.61 -34.02 23.98
CA GLU A 693 11.01 -35.05 23.01
C GLU A 693 12.21 -35.83 23.55
N LEU A 694 12.07 -37.15 23.49
CA LEU A 694 13.18 -38.05 23.73
C LEU A 694 14.18 -37.87 22.59
N THR A 695 15.46 -37.73 22.93
CA THR A 695 16.51 -37.81 21.92
C THR A 695 16.49 -39.21 21.26
N PRO A 696 17.05 -39.40 20.05
CA PRO A 696 17.10 -40.72 19.43
C PRO A 696 17.69 -41.80 20.35
N GLN A 697 18.71 -41.45 21.15
CA GLN A 697 19.32 -42.33 22.15
C GLN A 697 18.38 -42.63 23.32
N GLU A 698 17.69 -41.62 23.87
CA GLU A 698 16.69 -41.82 24.92
C GLU A 698 15.52 -42.66 24.42
N PHE A 699 15.09 -42.46 23.18
CA PHE A 699 14.01 -43.22 22.54
C PHE A 699 14.38 -44.70 22.37
N GLN A 700 15.60 -44.99 21.91
CA GLN A 700 16.12 -46.36 21.81
C GLN A 700 16.18 -47.05 23.18
N VAL A 701 16.67 -46.34 24.20
CA VAL A 701 16.71 -46.85 25.59
C VAL A 701 15.29 -47.14 26.11
N VAL A 702 14.34 -46.24 25.87
CA VAL A 702 12.95 -46.41 26.28
C VAL A 702 12.28 -47.59 25.58
N ARG A 703 12.44 -47.75 24.26
CA ARG A 703 11.90 -48.90 23.53
C ARG A 703 12.40 -50.22 24.09
N ALA A 704 13.71 -50.34 24.33
CA ALA A 704 14.29 -51.55 24.92
C ALA A 704 13.69 -51.87 26.30
N VAL A 705 13.51 -50.86 27.14
CA VAL A 705 12.99 -51.00 28.50
C VAL A 705 11.49 -51.32 28.52
N VAL A 706 10.70 -50.69 27.66
CA VAL A 706 9.25 -50.92 27.50
C VAL A 706 8.96 -52.30 26.89
N ALA A 707 9.89 -52.82 26.07
CA ALA A 707 9.89 -54.20 25.58
C ALA A 707 10.34 -55.25 26.62
N GLY A 708 10.68 -54.83 27.85
CA GLY A 708 11.00 -55.73 28.96
C GLY A 708 12.50 -55.96 29.22
N ALA A 709 13.41 -55.34 28.46
CA ALA A 709 14.86 -55.53 28.66
C ALA A 709 15.34 -54.87 29.96
N THR A 710 16.11 -55.57 30.79
CA THR A 710 16.79 -54.99 31.97
C THR A 710 17.83 -53.93 31.55
N ASN A 711 18.28 -53.07 32.48
CA ASN A 711 19.29 -52.04 32.16
C ASN A 711 20.58 -52.65 31.56
N LYS A 712 21.00 -53.84 32.04
CA LYS A 712 22.15 -54.58 31.48
C LYS A 712 21.89 -55.08 30.06
N GLN A 713 20.68 -55.58 29.79
CA GLN A 713 20.30 -56.06 28.45
C GLN A 713 20.15 -54.91 27.45
N ALA A 714 19.52 -53.80 27.86
CA ALA A 714 19.41 -52.59 27.04
C ALA A 714 20.79 -51.98 26.76
N ALA A 715 21.68 -51.96 27.77
CA ALA A 715 23.07 -51.53 27.62
C ALA A 715 23.82 -52.38 26.59
N SER A 716 23.70 -53.71 26.69
CA SER A 716 24.32 -54.64 25.73
C SER A 716 23.76 -54.50 24.31
N ALA A 717 22.44 -54.32 24.16
CA ALA A 717 21.79 -54.21 22.86
C ALA A 717 22.08 -52.89 22.13
N LEU A 718 22.31 -51.81 22.90
CA LEU A 718 22.58 -50.48 22.38
C LEU A 718 24.08 -50.11 22.40
N PHE A 719 24.96 -51.04 22.79
CA PHE A 719 26.40 -50.82 22.97
C PHE A 719 26.72 -49.63 23.91
N LEU A 720 25.98 -49.52 25.01
CA LEU A 720 26.15 -48.50 26.05
C LEU A 720 26.56 -49.13 27.38
N SER A 721 27.05 -48.33 28.33
CA SER A 721 27.26 -48.80 29.71
C SER A 721 25.91 -48.85 30.47
N PRO A 722 25.72 -49.76 31.45
CA PRO A 722 24.53 -49.77 32.30
C PRO A 722 24.24 -48.43 32.98
N ARG A 723 25.30 -47.71 33.37
CA ARG A 723 25.22 -46.38 34.00
C ARG A 723 24.72 -45.30 33.01
N THR A 724 25.07 -45.44 31.74
CA THR A 724 24.57 -44.56 30.66
C THR A 724 23.07 -44.80 30.42
N VAL A 725 22.62 -46.06 30.44
CA VAL A 725 21.20 -46.41 30.36
C VAL A 725 20.41 -45.83 31.53
N GLU A 726 20.93 -45.94 32.76
CA GLU A 726 20.31 -45.34 33.95
C GLU A 726 20.24 -43.81 33.87
N PHE A 727 21.29 -43.17 33.37
CA PHE A 727 21.31 -41.72 33.13
C PHE A 727 20.23 -41.29 32.12
N HIS A 728 20.13 -41.98 30.99
CA HIS A 728 19.09 -41.71 30.00
C HIS A 728 17.68 -41.98 30.55
N LEU A 729 17.47 -43.05 31.32
CA LEU A 729 16.18 -43.31 31.99
C LEU A 729 15.82 -42.23 33.01
N GLY A 730 16.78 -41.72 33.78
CA GLY A 730 16.53 -40.60 34.69
C GLY A 730 16.09 -39.32 33.97
N ASN A 731 16.66 -39.05 32.80
CA ASN A 731 16.22 -37.94 31.95
C ASN A 731 14.85 -38.21 31.31
N VAL A 732 14.60 -39.43 30.83
CA VAL A 732 13.31 -39.87 30.29
C VAL A 732 12.21 -39.73 31.32
N TYR A 733 12.41 -40.20 32.55
CA TYR A 733 11.43 -40.13 33.63
C TYR A 733 11.04 -38.67 33.92
N ARG A 734 12.06 -37.79 33.97
CA ARG A 734 11.86 -36.35 34.12
C ARG A 734 11.12 -35.74 32.92
N LYS A 735 11.47 -36.15 31.69
CA LYS A 735 10.86 -35.66 30.44
C LYS A 735 9.45 -36.18 30.21
N LEU A 736 9.10 -37.39 30.66
CA LEU A 736 7.79 -38.01 30.44
C LEU A 736 6.87 -37.94 31.67
N GLY A 737 7.34 -37.36 32.78
CA GLY A 737 6.58 -37.20 34.01
C GLY A 737 6.19 -38.52 34.69
N VAL A 738 7.04 -39.55 34.58
CA VAL A 738 6.84 -40.87 35.18
C VAL A 738 7.91 -41.15 36.23
N HIS A 739 7.58 -41.91 37.26
CA HIS A 739 8.40 -42.04 38.47
C HIS A 739 9.16 -43.36 38.52
N ASN A 740 8.71 -44.36 37.75
CA ASN A 740 9.35 -45.67 37.69
C ASN A 740 9.10 -46.37 36.35
N ARG A 741 9.86 -47.43 36.11
CA ARG A 741 9.79 -48.26 34.90
C ARG A 741 8.42 -48.88 34.65
N THR A 742 7.72 -49.27 35.71
CA THR A 742 6.39 -49.91 35.63
C THR A 742 5.37 -48.89 35.13
N GLU A 743 5.41 -47.67 35.65
CA GLU A 743 4.60 -46.54 35.20
C GLU A 743 4.91 -46.18 33.74
N LEU A 744 6.19 -46.12 33.36
CA LEU A 744 6.60 -45.90 31.97
C LEU A 744 5.99 -46.95 31.01
N SER A 745 6.04 -48.23 31.39
CA SER A 745 5.55 -49.35 30.57
C SER A 745 4.02 -49.39 30.49
N HIS A 746 3.32 -48.96 31.55
CA HIS A 746 1.85 -48.94 31.62
C HIS A 746 1.26 -47.73 30.88
N ARG A 747 1.90 -46.56 30.99
CA ARG A 747 1.38 -45.28 30.48
C ARG A 747 1.68 -45.06 28.99
N TYR A 748 2.71 -45.72 28.46
CA TYR A 748 3.13 -45.61 27.06
C TYR A 748 3.30 -46.98 26.37
N PRO A 749 2.24 -47.80 26.26
CA PRO A 749 2.32 -49.14 25.68
C PRO A 749 2.64 -49.13 24.17
N GLY A 750 2.36 -48.04 23.46
CA GLY A 750 2.63 -47.87 22.03
C GLY A 750 4.11 -47.79 21.65
N LEU A 751 5.02 -47.72 22.63
CA LEU A 751 6.47 -47.76 22.39
C LEU A 751 7.04 -49.19 22.34
N ARG A 752 6.18 -50.22 22.40
CA ARG A 752 6.57 -51.65 22.32
C ARG A 752 6.92 -52.15 20.92
N GLY A 753 6.49 -51.45 19.86
CA GLY A 753 6.65 -51.91 18.47
C GLY A 753 6.71 -50.75 17.53
#